data_AF-A0A6B0GVE7-F1
#
_entry.id   AF-A0A6B0GVE7-F1
#
_cell.length_a   1.000
_cell.length_b   1.000
_cell.length_c   1.000
_cell.angle_alpha   90.00
_cell.angle_beta   90.00
_cell.angle_gamma   90.00
#
_symmetry.space_group_name_H-M   'P 1'
#
loop_
_entity.id
_entity.type
_entity.pdbx_description
1 polymer ?
#
loop_
_entity_poly.entity_id
_entity_poly.type
_entity_poly.pdbx_seq_one_letter_code
_entity_poly.pdbx_strand_id
1 'polypeptide(L)'
;MTPDTRHGIQFDRTVHAVDDLGWSPDGDEPIDVPTDDGLLIEVPPGEYVFEGSGSKHGPVDGTLRRWGIRGTGDDPADVVVRSDGPSTRFINSSFDSEGILVENLAFDNGDSWTGGDIGNALRARDGIEVHDVDHLGRSGAEPFCRWSLMPLIGEPGGEGTIERWRKTGPSIYVGHGSSDGGGGVFNRHEGHLTFRECHVANQGGDGGLYTGKHPGTIRFEDCEFEHNDMAVIRSAAGSELHDCTVVMDWENAHPDNLLASEIPEAVREVYNAHRKPFDDTNKGGPIEEDQPTGVNGVYFSSAQFGKSGGGIYGCTVEIRSVYSDRGQAAICINNSDGDVEIHDTVVVVDVDGLPAIWCRDPADQRLSNHTPPPDDAWNVDLRNVTVSGDGDGDGRAGIVLENRHESRLEAVDVAMPNAPQGVDIGDSRGVVRTDGGTDSGDGDDSEETIDTPMDLTFTNDTDSTAFYSFRADGVTPPDSVSEAGGVRSHKDDDGGGGILAPRETHTWRVVSSPGNCSTAPTRGDGVVVTVGGDSLGEVSPMSTPDYEALAESWGYSPADFERDDSGDTPDGSGGDSGGDSGGDSDGDERDGDGDGDAGGEEEETEPPAGDGADDTTGVSPERVAALEATVQDLTARVDAQSEALTAAKTARSELQADLDEAEARLDDIEADGWLRRRLTALFG
;
A
#
# COMPACT_ATOMS: atom_id res chain seq x y z
N MET A 1 41.98 1.67 -23.89
CA MET A 1 40.79 0.82 -24.12
C MET A 1 39.71 1.73 -24.68
N THR A 2 38.83 1.21 -25.54
CA THR A 2 37.64 1.96 -25.93
C THR A 2 36.68 1.94 -24.74
N PRO A 3 36.04 3.06 -24.38
CA PRO A 3 35.03 3.06 -23.33
C PRO A 3 33.97 2.01 -23.62
N ASP A 4 33.56 1.25 -22.59
CA ASP A 4 32.39 0.37 -22.69
C ASP A 4 31.13 1.22 -22.45
N THR A 5 30.01 0.87 -23.08
CA THR A 5 28.75 1.58 -22.90
C THR A 5 27.62 0.59 -22.78
N ARG A 6 26.90 0.66 -21.66
CA ARG A 6 25.77 -0.23 -21.35
C ARG A 6 24.62 0.62 -20.82
N HIS A 7 23.42 0.44 -21.37
CA HIS A 7 22.23 1.16 -20.93
C HIS A 7 22.44 2.69 -20.86
N GLY A 8 23.21 3.24 -21.80
CA GLY A 8 23.54 4.68 -21.82
C GLY A 8 24.66 5.12 -20.85
N ILE A 9 25.12 4.26 -19.95
CA ILE A 9 26.22 4.53 -19.02
C ILE A 9 27.56 4.21 -19.69
N GLN A 10 28.47 5.18 -19.74
CA GLN A 10 29.81 5.01 -20.29
C GLN A 10 30.83 4.70 -19.19
N PHE A 11 31.52 3.56 -19.30
CA PHE A 11 32.56 3.14 -18.37
C PHE A 11 33.96 3.43 -18.94
N ASP A 12 34.83 3.98 -18.09
CA ASP A 12 36.21 4.32 -18.43
C ASP A 12 37.14 3.10 -18.36
N ARG A 13 36.82 2.14 -17.47
CA ARG A 13 37.59 0.92 -17.24
C ARG A 13 36.66 -0.26 -16.89
N THR A 14 36.92 -1.40 -17.50
CA THR A 14 36.36 -2.69 -17.09
C THR A 14 37.44 -3.51 -16.37
N VAL A 15 37.07 -4.16 -15.27
CA VAL A 15 37.93 -5.11 -14.53
C VAL A 15 37.21 -6.45 -14.38
N HIS A 16 37.96 -7.54 -14.39
CA HIS A 16 37.44 -8.89 -14.18
C HIS A 16 37.62 -9.29 -12.71
N ALA A 17 36.52 -9.66 -12.04
CA ALA A 17 36.51 -9.94 -10.60
C ALA A 17 37.57 -10.95 -10.17
N VAL A 18 37.70 -12.07 -10.87
CA VAL A 18 38.67 -13.13 -10.52
C VAL A 18 40.09 -12.76 -10.95
N ASP A 19 40.28 -12.39 -12.22
CA ASP A 19 41.62 -12.20 -12.79
C ASP A 19 42.32 -10.91 -12.31
N ASP A 20 41.57 -9.82 -12.11
CA ASP A 20 42.11 -8.51 -11.76
C ASP A 20 41.98 -8.19 -10.27
N LEU A 21 40.86 -8.56 -9.63
CA LEU A 21 40.59 -8.28 -8.21
C LEU A 21 40.92 -9.45 -7.28
N GLY A 22 41.12 -10.65 -7.83
CA GLY A 22 41.45 -11.84 -7.04
C GLY A 22 40.27 -12.41 -6.24
N TRP A 23 39.02 -12.09 -6.62
CA TRP A 23 37.84 -12.63 -5.95
C TRP A 23 37.78 -14.16 -6.07
N SER A 24 37.36 -14.82 -5.00
CA SER A 24 37.15 -16.27 -4.99
C SER A 24 35.76 -16.59 -5.56
N PRO A 25 35.65 -17.34 -6.67
CA PRO A 25 34.36 -17.78 -7.21
C PRO A 25 33.76 -18.97 -6.45
N ASP A 26 34.46 -19.50 -5.44
CA ASP A 26 34.00 -20.59 -4.59
C ASP A 26 33.46 -20.09 -3.23
N GLY A 27 33.42 -18.77 -3.03
CA GLY A 27 32.95 -18.16 -1.77
C GLY A 27 33.89 -18.33 -0.57
N ASP A 28 35.12 -18.81 -0.79
CA ASP A 28 36.07 -19.12 0.28
C ASP A 28 36.58 -17.88 1.05
N GLU A 29 36.58 -16.70 0.41
CA GLU A 29 37.09 -15.45 0.98
C GLU A 29 36.13 -14.29 0.69
N PRO A 30 35.88 -13.39 1.67
CA PRO A 30 35.09 -12.19 1.44
C PRO A 30 35.68 -11.29 0.35
N ILE A 31 34.81 -10.79 -0.53
CA ILE A 31 35.18 -9.88 -1.61
C ILE A 31 35.33 -8.44 -1.10
N ASP A 32 36.28 -7.72 -1.67
CA ASP A 32 36.43 -6.26 -1.53
C ASP A 32 36.02 -5.61 -2.86
N VAL A 33 35.04 -4.71 -2.81
CA VAL A 33 34.39 -4.16 -4.01
C VAL A 33 34.86 -2.74 -4.27
N PRO A 34 35.69 -2.51 -5.31
CA PRO A 34 36.16 -1.17 -5.63
C PRO A 34 35.02 -0.27 -6.12
N THR A 35 35.03 0.99 -5.69
CA THR A 35 34.02 2.01 -6.01
C THR A 35 34.57 3.17 -6.85
N ASP A 36 35.63 2.92 -7.62
CA ASP A 36 36.25 3.94 -8.50
C ASP A 36 35.23 4.49 -9.52
N ASP A 37 35.30 5.79 -9.80
CA ASP A 37 34.51 6.44 -10.86
C ASP A 37 34.80 5.79 -12.24
N GLY A 38 33.75 5.54 -13.03
CA GLY A 38 33.87 4.99 -14.37
C GLY A 38 34.21 3.50 -14.43
N LEU A 39 34.00 2.76 -13.35
CA LEU A 39 34.35 1.34 -13.23
C LEU A 39 33.18 0.41 -13.58
N LEU A 40 33.43 -0.57 -14.44
CA LEU A 40 32.58 -1.75 -14.62
C LEU A 40 33.31 -3.00 -14.10
N ILE A 41 32.69 -3.75 -13.21
CA ILE A 41 33.18 -5.04 -12.72
C ILE A 41 32.45 -6.17 -13.44
N GLU A 42 33.18 -7.03 -14.14
CA GLU A 42 32.65 -8.25 -14.74
C GLU A 42 32.93 -9.45 -13.85
N VAL A 43 31.87 -10.16 -13.47
CA VAL A 43 31.92 -11.28 -12.53
C VAL A 43 31.63 -12.59 -13.28
N PRO A 44 32.55 -13.56 -13.31
CA PRO A 44 32.29 -14.87 -13.91
C PRO A 44 31.35 -15.71 -13.04
N PRO A 45 30.77 -16.80 -13.60
CA PRO A 45 29.99 -17.74 -12.82
C PRO A 45 30.72 -18.21 -11.55
N GLY A 46 30.01 -18.24 -10.43
CA GLY A 46 30.56 -18.56 -9.12
C GLY A 46 29.70 -18.05 -7.97
N GLU A 47 30.07 -18.43 -6.76
CA GLU A 47 29.54 -17.91 -5.51
C GLU A 47 30.56 -16.95 -4.89
N TYR A 48 30.09 -15.76 -4.50
CA TYR A 48 30.90 -14.68 -3.98
C TYR A 48 30.34 -14.25 -2.65
N VAL A 49 31.20 -14.21 -1.63
CA VAL A 49 30.80 -13.89 -0.27
C VAL A 49 31.29 -12.49 0.07
N PHE A 50 30.52 -11.72 0.85
CA PHE A 50 30.98 -10.48 1.46
C PHE A 50 30.63 -10.46 2.96
N GLU A 51 31.34 -9.63 3.73
CA GLU A 51 31.16 -9.58 5.18
C GLU A 51 29.85 -8.89 5.56
N GLY A 52 28.95 -9.63 6.19
CA GLY A 52 27.68 -9.10 6.69
C GLY A 52 27.87 -8.19 7.90
N SER A 53 27.52 -6.90 7.78
CA SER A 53 27.81 -5.92 8.84
C SER A 53 26.70 -5.77 9.89
N GLY A 54 25.47 -6.22 9.60
CA GLY A 54 24.30 -5.93 10.44
C GLY A 54 23.94 -4.45 10.44
N SER A 55 24.42 -3.70 9.45
CA SER A 55 24.23 -2.26 9.31
C SER A 55 23.70 -1.91 7.91
N LYS A 56 23.33 -0.63 7.74
CA LYS A 56 22.93 -0.08 6.45
C LYS A 56 24.10 0.12 5.48
N HIS A 57 25.34 -0.14 5.91
CA HIS A 57 26.54 -0.01 5.08
C HIS A 57 26.99 -1.38 4.58
N GLY A 58 27.32 -1.42 3.30
CA GLY A 58 27.80 -2.60 2.59
C GLY A 58 29.22 -2.44 2.07
N PRO A 59 29.72 -3.42 1.30
CA PRO A 59 30.99 -3.29 0.59
C PRO A 59 30.96 -2.18 -0.47
N VAL A 60 29.78 -1.80 -0.96
CA VAL A 60 29.59 -0.67 -1.87
C VAL A 60 28.79 0.43 -1.16
N ASP A 61 29.47 1.50 -0.75
CA ASP A 61 28.86 2.59 0.03
C ASP A 61 29.33 3.96 -0.47
N GLY A 62 28.46 4.96 -0.39
CA GLY A 62 28.77 6.36 -0.69
C GLY A 62 28.42 6.80 -2.11
N THR A 63 29.20 7.73 -2.67
CA THR A 63 28.86 8.35 -3.98
C THR A 63 29.48 7.53 -5.11
N LEU A 64 28.65 7.05 -6.04
CA LEU A 64 29.05 6.24 -7.18
C LEU A 64 28.87 7.03 -8.49
N ARG A 65 29.88 7.07 -9.37
CA ARG A 65 29.75 7.73 -10.68
C ARG A 65 30.14 6.81 -11.80
N ARG A 66 29.18 6.48 -12.68
CA ARG A 66 29.38 5.56 -13.80
C ARG A 66 29.99 4.26 -13.29
N TRP A 67 29.40 3.71 -12.24
CA TRP A 67 29.86 2.50 -11.55
C TRP A 67 28.89 1.36 -11.87
N GLY A 68 29.43 0.17 -12.11
CA GLY A 68 28.61 -0.99 -12.42
C GLY A 68 29.23 -2.31 -12.01
N ILE A 69 28.37 -3.27 -11.72
CA ILE A 69 28.70 -4.67 -11.54
C ILE A 69 27.81 -5.51 -12.44
N ARG A 70 28.39 -6.47 -13.16
CA ARG A 70 27.59 -7.45 -13.90
C ARG A 70 28.12 -8.86 -13.86
N GLY A 71 27.22 -9.84 -13.80
CA GLY A 71 27.56 -11.22 -14.08
C GLY A 71 27.75 -11.49 -15.57
N THR A 72 28.58 -12.48 -15.87
CA THR A 72 28.90 -12.92 -17.24
C THR A 72 28.39 -14.33 -17.56
N GLY A 73 27.59 -14.90 -16.65
CA GLY A 73 26.82 -16.13 -16.89
C GLY A 73 25.69 -15.93 -17.88
N ASP A 74 25.04 -17.04 -18.25
CA ASP A 74 23.89 -17.04 -19.14
C ASP A 74 22.58 -16.76 -18.37
N ASP A 75 22.58 -16.98 -17.06
CA ASP A 75 21.47 -16.73 -16.13
C ASP A 75 21.97 -15.95 -14.89
N PRO A 76 21.15 -15.09 -14.25
CA PRO A 76 21.53 -14.38 -13.03
C PRO A 76 22.01 -15.32 -11.90
N ALA A 77 21.44 -16.51 -11.79
CA ALA A 77 21.81 -17.50 -10.78
C ALA A 77 23.18 -18.17 -11.03
N ASP A 78 23.82 -17.94 -12.18
CA ASP A 78 25.20 -18.36 -12.41
C ASP A 78 26.19 -17.56 -11.57
N VAL A 79 25.84 -16.33 -11.17
CA VAL A 79 26.67 -15.43 -10.38
C VAL A 79 25.94 -15.05 -9.09
N VAL A 80 26.28 -15.70 -7.99
CA VAL A 80 25.57 -15.54 -6.71
C VAL A 80 26.42 -14.74 -5.72
N VAL A 81 25.86 -13.65 -5.18
CA VAL A 81 26.45 -12.85 -4.10
C VAL A 81 25.74 -13.17 -2.79
N ARG A 82 26.51 -13.50 -1.75
CA ARG A 82 26.02 -13.91 -0.41
C ARG A 82 26.65 -13.06 0.69
N SER A 83 25.90 -12.81 1.76
CA SER A 83 26.44 -12.34 3.04
C SER A 83 26.84 -13.55 3.90
N ASP A 84 28.01 -13.51 4.56
CA ASP A 84 28.39 -14.50 5.59
C ASP A 84 28.01 -14.08 7.02
N GLY A 85 27.39 -12.92 7.16
CA GLY A 85 27.01 -12.33 8.44
C GLY A 85 25.51 -12.00 8.54
N PRO A 86 25.12 -11.18 9.53
CA PRO A 86 23.74 -10.69 9.66
C PRO A 86 23.28 -9.89 8.43
N SER A 87 21.98 -9.61 8.32
CA SER A 87 21.41 -8.90 7.17
C SER A 87 22.11 -7.55 6.96
N THR A 88 22.43 -7.23 5.72
CA THR A 88 23.14 -5.98 5.39
C THR A 88 22.90 -5.55 3.94
N ARG A 89 23.22 -4.29 3.63
CA ARG A 89 23.17 -3.84 2.25
C ARG A 89 24.38 -4.34 1.49
N PHE A 90 24.22 -4.72 0.23
CA PHE A 90 25.36 -4.87 -0.67
C PHE A 90 25.75 -3.50 -1.24
N ILE A 91 24.76 -2.76 -1.76
CA ILE A 91 24.94 -1.39 -2.26
C ILE A 91 24.14 -0.41 -1.39
N ASN A 92 24.80 0.68 -1.00
CA ASN A 92 24.20 1.83 -0.35
C ASN A 92 24.76 3.13 -0.93
N SER A 93 24.24 3.54 -2.09
CA SER A 93 24.73 4.74 -2.75
C SER A 93 24.09 6.04 -2.21
N SER A 94 24.69 7.19 -2.52
CA SER A 94 24.20 8.52 -2.14
C SER A 94 23.41 9.19 -3.27
N PHE A 95 22.59 10.20 -2.96
CA PHE A 95 21.91 11.01 -3.98
C PHE A 95 22.84 11.84 -4.86
N ASP A 96 24.14 11.91 -4.56
CA ASP A 96 25.15 12.53 -5.45
C ASP A 96 25.70 11.57 -6.50
N SER A 97 25.23 10.32 -6.50
CA SER A 97 25.62 9.30 -7.48
C SER A 97 24.95 9.54 -8.83
N GLU A 98 25.50 8.95 -9.89
CA GLU A 98 25.01 9.07 -11.27
C GLU A 98 25.49 7.87 -12.08
N GLY A 99 24.60 7.22 -12.83
CA GLY A 99 24.97 6.07 -13.68
C GLY A 99 25.41 4.86 -12.85
N ILE A 100 24.44 4.17 -12.23
CA ILE A 100 24.65 2.95 -11.45
C ILE A 100 24.09 1.77 -12.25
N LEU A 101 24.90 0.73 -12.47
CA LEU A 101 24.49 -0.50 -13.16
C LEU A 101 24.60 -1.73 -12.25
N VAL A 102 23.54 -2.52 -12.16
CA VAL A 102 23.55 -3.88 -11.57
C VAL A 102 22.90 -4.83 -12.58
N GLU A 103 23.67 -5.77 -13.13
CA GLU A 103 23.21 -6.56 -14.27
C GLU A 103 23.55 -8.07 -14.13
N ASN A 104 22.60 -8.94 -14.44
CA ASN A 104 22.82 -10.39 -14.65
C ASN A 104 23.50 -11.11 -13.48
N LEU A 105 22.98 -10.96 -12.26
CA LEU A 105 23.49 -11.64 -11.06
C LEU A 105 22.39 -11.87 -10.02
N ALA A 106 22.63 -12.77 -9.09
CA ALA A 106 21.73 -13.07 -7.99
C ALA A 106 22.30 -12.64 -6.63
N PHE A 107 21.45 -12.12 -5.76
CA PHE A 107 21.72 -11.95 -4.33
C PHE A 107 21.01 -13.06 -3.56
N ASP A 108 21.72 -13.87 -2.79
CA ASP A 108 21.11 -14.97 -2.04
C ASP A 108 21.03 -14.64 -0.54
N ASN A 109 19.80 -14.42 -0.06
CA ASN A 109 19.48 -14.16 1.33
C ASN A 109 19.63 -15.42 2.24
N GLY A 110 19.84 -16.59 1.63
CA GLY A 110 19.92 -17.87 2.32
C GLY A 110 18.58 -18.38 2.85
N ASP A 111 18.67 -19.37 3.74
CA ASP A 111 17.52 -20.10 4.30
C ASP A 111 17.14 -19.66 5.73
N SER A 112 17.85 -18.67 6.27
CA SER A 112 17.70 -18.20 7.64
C SER A 112 16.50 -17.26 7.79
N TRP A 113 15.71 -17.48 8.83
CA TRP A 113 14.59 -16.60 9.19
C TRP A 113 14.99 -15.40 10.05
N THR A 114 16.20 -15.45 10.59
CA THR A 114 16.72 -14.50 11.58
C THR A 114 17.78 -13.60 10.98
N GLY A 115 17.85 -13.47 9.65
CA GLY A 115 18.78 -12.58 8.96
C GLY A 115 19.61 -13.27 7.89
N GLY A 116 20.50 -12.50 7.28
CA GLY A 116 21.24 -12.86 6.06
C GLY A 116 20.69 -12.19 4.80
N ASP A 117 19.61 -11.41 4.95
CA ASP A 117 18.97 -10.67 3.87
C ASP A 117 19.91 -9.61 3.29
N ILE A 118 19.91 -9.51 1.96
CA ILE A 118 20.71 -8.55 1.21
C ILE A 118 19.79 -7.46 0.67
N GLY A 119 20.08 -6.23 1.05
CA GLY A 119 19.40 -5.04 0.53
C GLY A 119 20.25 -4.25 -0.48
N ASN A 120 19.60 -3.61 -1.45
CA ASN A 120 20.23 -2.73 -2.41
C ASN A 120 19.57 -1.34 -2.41
N ALA A 121 20.23 -0.38 -1.78
CA ALA A 121 19.81 1.02 -1.76
C ALA A 121 20.52 1.79 -2.88
N LEU A 122 19.83 1.91 -4.02
CA LEU A 122 20.34 2.59 -5.21
C LEU A 122 19.79 4.02 -5.22
N ARG A 123 20.57 4.98 -4.74
CA ARG A 123 20.26 6.41 -4.80
C ARG A 123 21.15 7.04 -5.86
N ALA A 124 20.56 7.84 -6.74
CA ALA A 124 21.30 8.58 -7.74
C ALA A 124 20.55 9.85 -8.12
N ARG A 125 21.24 10.80 -8.73
CA ARG A 125 20.63 11.94 -9.43
C ARG A 125 19.86 11.48 -10.65
N ASP A 126 20.47 10.58 -11.41
CA ASP A 126 20.00 10.06 -12.68
C ASP A 126 20.71 8.73 -13.02
N GLY A 127 20.11 7.93 -13.89
CA GLY A 127 20.70 6.74 -14.50
C GLY A 127 20.90 5.58 -13.54
N ILE A 128 19.83 5.08 -12.93
CA ILE A 128 19.85 3.77 -12.24
C ILE A 128 19.40 2.71 -13.24
N GLU A 129 20.22 1.70 -13.46
CA GLU A 129 19.94 0.59 -14.39
C GLU A 129 20.11 -0.75 -13.65
N VAL A 130 19.02 -1.51 -13.53
CA VAL A 130 19.00 -2.85 -12.93
C VAL A 130 18.39 -3.81 -13.95
N HIS A 131 19.14 -4.83 -14.38
CA HIS A 131 18.70 -5.76 -15.43
C HIS A 131 19.02 -7.20 -15.06
N ASP A 132 18.04 -8.10 -15.16
CA ASP A 132 18.27 -9.53 -14.96
C ASP A 132 18.89 -9.80 -13.57
N VAL A 133 18.19 -9.40 -12.51
CA VAL A 133 18.68 -9.52 -11.13
C VAL A 133 17.70 -10.30 -10.28
N ASP A 134 18.20 -11.35 -9.66
CA ASP A 134 17.41 -12.18 -8.75
C ASP A 134 17.79 -11.89 -7.29
N HIS A 135 16.81 -11.88 -6.40
CA HIS A 135 17.03 -12.06 -4.97
C HIS A 135 16.46 -13.41 -4.56
N LEU A 136 17.37 -14.35 -4.33
CA LEU A 136 17.11 -15.73 -3.96
C LEU A 136 16.93 -15.87 -2.45
N GLY A 137 16.49 -17.05 -2.03
CA GLY A 137 16.31 -17.38 -0.64
C GLY A 137 15.14 -16.64 0.01
N ARG A 138 15.10 -16.71 1.33
CA ARG A 138 13.97 -16.25 2.13
C ARG A 138 14.09 -14.77 2.47
N SER A 139 12.98 -14.16 2.89
CA SER A 139 12.97 -12.85 3.53
C SER A 139 12.80 -13.05 5.03
N GLY A 140 13.83 -12.68 5.77
CA GLY A 140 13.87 -12.81 7.21
C GLY A 140 13.01 -11.78 7.93
N ALA A 141 13.11 -11.80 9.25
CA ALA A 141 12.42 -10.87 10.13
C ALA A 141 13.37 -9.75 10.66
N GLU A 142 14.53 -9.53 10.05
CA GLU A 142 15.53 -8.59 10.58
C GLU A 142 15.28 -7.12 10.23
N PRO A 143 15.64 -6.17 11.13
CA PRO A 143 15.37 -4.75 10.90
C PRO A 143 16.35 -4.06 9.93
N PHE A 144 17.44 -4.71 9.52
CA PHE A 144 18.56 -4.05 8.85
C PHE A 144 18.47 -4.05 7.33
N CYS A 145 17.70 -4.96 6.73
CA CYS A 145 17.48 -5.07 5.27
C CYS A 145 16.02 -5.18 4.85
N ARG A 146 15.18 -4.30 5.43
CA ARG A 146 13.74 -4.18 5.15
C ARG A 146 13.31 -4.27 3.68
N TRP A 147 14.20 -3.95 2.74
CA TRP A 147 13.91 -3.94 1.31
C TRP A 147 15.08 -4.53 0.52
N SER A 148 14.79 -5.56 -0.29
CA SER A 148 15.77 -6.14 -1.22
C SER A 148 16.21 -5.13 -2.28
N LEU A 149 15.27 -4.34 -2.82
CA LEU A 149 15.58 -3.29 -3.79
C LEU A 149 14.93 -1.96 -3.42
N MET A 150 15.74 -0.89 -3.41
CA MET A 150 15.28 0.45 -3.09
C MET A 150 15.93 1.48 -4.04
N PRO A 151 15.37 1.67 -5.25
CA PRO A 151 15.85 2.64 -6.22
C PRO A 151 15.23 4.02 -5.98
N LEU A 152 16.03 5.08 -5.97
CA LEU A 152 15.57 6.46 -5.83
C LEU A 152 16.37 7.40 -6.76
N ILE A 153 15.65 8.05 -7.65
CA ILE A 153 16.16 9.15 -8.48
C ILE A 153 15.87 10.48 -7.78
N GLY A 154 16.91 11.25 -7.48
CA GLY A 154 16.84 12.52 -6.74
C GLY A 154 16.66 13.76 -7.60
N GLU A 155 16.85 13.70 -8.93
CA GLU A 155 16.54 14.83 -9.81
C GLU A 155 15.16 14.67 -10.45
N PRO A 156 14.31 15.72 -10.51
CA PRO A 156 12.98 15.64 -11.12
C PRO A 156 12.95 15.20 -12.59
N GLY A 157 14.05 15.40 -13.32
CA GLY A 157 14.20 14.97 -14.71
C GLY A 157 15.10 13.75 -14.89
N GLY A 158 15.58 13.16 -13.80
CA GLY A 158 16.35 11.93 -13.86
C GLY A 158 15.44 10.75 -14.14
N GLU A 159 16.03 9.70 -14.70
CA GLU A 159 15.37 8.47 -15.10
C GLU A 159 16.10 7.26 -14.51
N GLY A 160 15.39 6.16 -14.34
CA GLY A 160 15.98 4.86 -14.04
C GLY A 160 15.10 3.71 -14.48
N THR A 161 15.72 2.59 -14.81
CA THR A 161 15.08 1.38 -15.29
C THR A 161 15.42 0.20 -14.38
N ILE A 162 14.39 -0.55 -14.02
CA ILE A 162 14.48 -1.83 -13.34
C ILE A 162 13.77 -2.84 -14.23
N GLU A 163 14.51 -3.77 -14.82
CA GLU A 163 14.00 -4.70 -15.82
C GLU A 163 14.34 -6.13 -15.43
N ARG A 164 13.35 -7.03 -15.47
CA ARG A 164 13.52 -8.45 -15.12
C ARG A 164 14.17 -8.65 -13.74
N TRP A 165 13.77 -7.83 -12.77
CA TRP A 165 14.13 -8.05 -11.36
C TRP A 165 13.14 -9.03 -10.72
N ARG A 166 13.66 -9.99 -9.95
CA ARG A 166 12.86 -11.04 -9.32
C ARG A 166 13.15 -11.18 -7.83
N LYS A 167 12.08 -11.30 -7.04
CA LYS A 167 12.14 -11.68 -5.62
C LYS A 167 10.89 -12.48 -5.27
N THR A 168 11.03 -13.81 -5.24
CA THR A 168 9.88 -14.75 -5.17
C THR A 168 9.94 -15.73 -4.01
N GLY A 169 11.07 -15.79 -3.31
CA GLY A 169 11.25 -16.67 -2.16
C GLY A 169 10.36 -16.30 -0.98
N PRO A 170 10.14 -17.25 -0.05
CA PRO A 170 9.16 -17.10 1.02
C PRO A 170 9.56 -16.03 2.05
N SER A 171 8.57 -15.54 2.79
CA SER A 171 8.73 -14.53 3.84
C SER A 171 7.97 -14.87 5.10
N ILE A 172 8.24 -14.08 6.15
CA ILE A 172 7.43 -14.00 7.36
C ILE A 172 6.38 -12.88 7.19
N TYR A 173 5.13 -13.16 7.58
CA TYR A 173 3.95 -12.29 7.47
C TYR A 173 3.55 -11.87 8.87
N VAL A 174 4.09 -10.73 9.28
CA VAL A 174 3.91 -10.14 10.62
C VAL A 174 3.38 -8.72 10.53
N GLY A 175 2.88 -8.31 9.36
CA GLY A 175 2.27 -7.00 9.16
C GLY A 175 3.26 -5.85 9.00
N HIS A 176 2.67 -4.67 8.81
CA HIS A 176 3.34 -3.46 8.34
C HIS A 176 4.65 -3.15 9.09
N GLY A 177 5.76 -3.18 8.36
CA GLY A 177 7.09 -2.80 8.86
C GLY A 177 7.71 -3.72 9.91
N SER A 178 7.14 -4.89 10.12
CA SER A 178 7.67 -5.90 11.04
C SER A 178 8.46 -7.01 10.32
N SER A 179 8.46 -7.06 8.98
CA SER A 179 9.25 -7.99 8.16
C SER A 179 9.73 -7.30 6.87
N ASP A 180 10.62 -7.97 6.15
CA ASP A 180 11.17 -7.49 4.89
C ASP A 180 10.11 -7.53 3.78
N GLY A 181 9.98 -6.40 3.07
CA GLY A 181 9.21 -6.31 1.83
C GLY A 181 10.12 -6.48 0.62
N GLY A 182 9.54 -6.73 -0.56
CA GLY A 182 10.32 -6.92 -1.78
C GLY A 182 11.15 -5.67 -2.14
N GLY A 183 10.58 -4.50 -1.96
CA GLY A 183 11.27 -3.25 -2.26
C GLY A 183 10.47 -1.99 -1.94
N GLY A 184 11.04 -0.83 -2.24
CA GLY A 184 10.30 0.42 -2.08
C GLY A 184 10.96 1.66 -2.67
N VAL A 185 10.14 2.69 -2.86
CA VAL A 185 10.52 4.02 -3.35
C VAL A 185 9.90 5.07 -2.42
N PHE A 186 10.74 5.97 -1.90
CA PHE A 186 10.41 6.82 -0.74
C PHE A 186 10.65 8.31 -0.99
N ASN A 187 10.50 9.11 0.08
CA ASN A 187 10.26 10.56 0.09
C ASN A 187 11.28 11.43 -0.63
N ARG A 188 12.49 10.91 -0.90
CA ARG A 188 13.54 11.61 -1.65
C ARG A 188 13.60 11.25 -3.14
N HIS A 189 12.67 10.46 -3.65
CA HIS A 189 12.56 10.19 -5.08
C HIS A 189 11.74 11.27 -5.80
N GLU A 190 12.35 11.97 -6.74
CA GLU A 190 11.76 13.08 -7.50
C GLU A 190 11.61 12.78 -9.00
N GLY A 191 12.42 11.89 -9.56
CA GLY A 191 12.46 11.60 -11.01
C GLY A 191 11.42 10.59 -11.51
N HIS A 192 11.77 9.87 -12.57
CA HIS A 192 10.96 8.80 -13.16
C HIS A 192 11.64 7.44 -13.02
N LEU A 193 10.91 6.43 -12.56
CA LEU A 193 11.36 5.04 -12.56
C LEU A 193 10.45 4.18 -13.43
N THR A 194 11.04 3.34 -14.27
CA THR A 194 10.30 2.29 -14.99
C THR A 194 10.69 0.92 -14.44
N PHE A 195 9.71 0.17 -13.96
CA PHE A 195 9.81 -1.26 -13.67
C PHE A 195 9.19 -2.02 -14.84
N ARG A 196 9.94 -2.95 -15.45
CA ARG A 196 9.48 -3.73 -16.60
C ARG A 196 9.77 -5.21 -16.41
N GLU A 197 8.81 -6.08 -16.72
CA GLU A 197 9.01 -7.54 -16.69
C GLU A 197 9.49 -8.06 -15.31
N CYS A 198 9.15 -7.35 -14.23
CA CYS A 198 9.56 -7.70 -12.87
C CYS A 198 8.58 -8.69 -12.25
N HIS A 199 9.09 -9.56 -11.36
CA HIS A 199 8.26 -10.50 -10.60
C HIS A 199 8.57 -10.37 -9.10
N VAL A 200 7.60 -9.92 -8.31
CA VAL A 200 7.71 -9.86 -6.85
C VAL A 200 6.61 -10.68 -6.19
N ALA A 201 6.99 -11.76 -5.53
CA ALA A 201 6.04 -12.66 -4.91
C ALA A 201 6.45 -13.09 -3.51
N ASN A 202 5.46 -13.42 -2.68
CA ASN A 202 5.63 -13.98 -1.35
C ASN A 202 6.34 -13.07 -0.33
N GLN A 203 6.28 -11.75 -0.51
CA GLN A 203 6.97 -10.80 0.37
C GLN A 203 6.11 -10.33 1.54
N GLY A 204 6.71 -10.27 2.72
CA GLY A 204 6.05 -9.86 3.96
C GLY A 204 6.05 -8.35 4.18
N GLY A 205 5.68 -7.95 5.39
CA GLY A 205 5.95 -6.61 5.91
C GLY A 205 5.16 -5.51 5.24
N ASP A 206 5.82 -4.76 4.35
CA ASP A 206 5.18 -3.71 3.56
C ASP A 206 4.64 -4.21 2.21
N GLY A 207 4.72 -5.52 1.97
CA GLY A 207 4.23 -6.17 0.76
C GLY A 207 5.27 -6.29 -0.34
N GLY A 208 4.77 -6.35 -1.58
CA GLY A 208 5.63 -6.57 -2.75
C GLY A 208 6.53 -5.36 -2.98
N LEU A 209 5.93 -4.24 -3.34
CA LEU A 209 6.61 -2.96 -3.51
C LEU A 209 5.88 -1.83 -2.78
N TYR A 210 6.61 -1.10 -1.95
CA TYR A 210 6.11 0.10 -1.29
C TYR A 210 6.56 1.36 -2.03
N THR A 211 5.71 1.86 -2.92
CA THR A 211 6.03 3.01 -3.79
C THR A 211 5.09 4.19 -3.65
N GLY A 212 4.41 4.34 -2.51
CA GLY A 212 3.43 5.40 -2.31
C GLY A 212 3.99 6.75 -1.86
N LYS A 213 5.20 6.80 -1.29
CA LYS A 213 5.65 7.94 -0.49
C LYS A 213 6.75 8.76 -1.17
N HIS A 214 6.52 9.37 -2.33
CA HIS A 214 7.58 10.14 -3.01
C HIS A 214 7.08 11.28 -3.89
N PRO A 215 7.96 12.25 -4.24
CA PRO A 215 7.95 13.19 -5.35
C PRO A 215 7.48 12.74 -6.72
N GLY A 216 8.26 11.80 -7.21
CA GLY A 216 8.40 11.45 -8.63
C GLY A 216 7.27 10.61 -9.17
N THR A 217 7.54 9.90 -10.26
CA THR A 217 6.57 9.05 -10.94
C THR A 217 7.17 7.68 -11.19
N ILE A 218 6.32 6.66 -11.16
CA ILE A 218 6.75 5.29 -11.42
C ILE A 218 5.83 4.68 -12.46
N ARG A 219 6.41 3.94 -13.39
CA ARG A 219 5.68 3.16 -14.37
C ARG A 219 6.02 1.70 -14.21
N PHE A 220 5.02 0.85 -14.07
CA PHE A 220 5.14 -0.61 -14.08
C PHE A 220 4.62 -1.11 -15.43
N GLU A 221 5.39 -1.95 -16.12
CA GLU A 221 5.04 -2.51 -17.43
C GLU A 221 5.25 -4.03 -17.41
N ASP A 222 4.19 -4.80 -17.70
CA ASP A 222 4.27 -6.26 -17.82
C ASP A 222 4.88 -6.91 -16.56
N CYS A 223 4.51 -6.40 -15.37
CA CYS A 223 5.00 -6.88 -14.09
C CYS A 223 4.01 -7.85 -13.44
N GLU A 224 4.55 -8.77 -12.63
CA GLU A 224 3.81 -9.77 -11.87
C GLU A 224 4.03 -9.56 -10.38
N PHE A 225 2.93 -9.42 -9.63
CA PHE A 225 2.95 -9.27 -8.18
C PHE A 225 2.04 -10.31 -7.55
N GLU A 226 2.57 -11.15 -6.67
CA GLU A 226 1.79 -12.26 -6.11
C GLU A 226 1.96 -12.46 -4.62
N HIS A 227 0.86 -12.78 -3.93
CA HIS A 227 0.88 -13.31 -2.57
C HIS A 227 1.53 -12.40 -1.51
N ASN A 228 1.78 -11.12 -1.78
CA ASN A 228 2.50 -10.25 -0.83
C ASN A 228 1.59 -9.68 0.29
N ASP A 229 2.16 -9.42 1.47
CA ASP A 229 1.45 -8.88 2.65
C ASP A 229 1.01 -7.43 2.48
N MET A 230 -0.02 -6.98 3.21
CA MET A 230 -0.54 -5.60 3.24
C MET A 230 -1.11 -5.09 1.91
N ALA A 231 -0.27 -4.95 0.90
CA ALA A 231 -0.63 -4.69 -0.47
C ALA A 231 0.25 -5.54 -1.37
N VAL A 232 -0.39 -6.31 -2.27
CA VAL A 232 0.33 -7.09 -3.27
C VAL A 232 1.26 -6.15 -4.07
N ILE A 233 0.75 -4.95 -4.39
CA ILE A 233 1.56 -3.77 -4.72
C ILE A 233 0.96 -2.47 -4.14
N ARG A 234 1.83 -1.60 -3.60
CA ARG A 234 1.46 -0.25 -3.17
C ARG A 234 2.08 0.80 -4.09
N SER A 235 1.24 1.66 -4.64
CA SER A 235 1.62 2.78 -5.50
C SER A 235 1.06 4.10 -4.98
N ALA A 236 1.20 5.18 -5.76
CA ALA A 236 0.61 6.48 -5.50
C ALA A 236 0.12 7.10 -6.80
N ALA A 237 -0.85 8.00 -6.69
CA ALA A 237 -1.28 8.81 -7.81
C ALA A 237 -0.08 9.52 -8.46
N GLY A 238 -0.16 9.70 -9.78
CA GLY A 238 0.93 10.08 -10.67
C GLY A 238 1.78 8.91 -11.17
N SER A 239 1.56 7.70 -10.65
CA SER A 239 2.23 6.46 -11.12
C SER A 239 1.25 5.58 -11.91
N GLU A 240 1.79 4.71 -12.75
CA GLU A 240 1.03 3.93 -13.71
C GLU A 240 1.37 2.44 -13.65
N LEU A 241 0.37 1.58 -13.75
CA LEU A 241 0.51 0.14 -13.98
C LEU A 241 -0.04 -0.18 -15.36
N HIS A 242 0.75 -0.83 -16.21
CA HIS A 242 0.38 -1.22 -17.58
C HIS A 242 0.59 -2.72 -17.77
N ASP A 243 -0.47 -3.41 -18.20
CA ASP A 243 -0.43 -4.83 -18.55
C ASP A 243 0.12 -5.72 -17.41
N CYS A 244 -0.07 -5.30 -16.15
CA CYS A 244 0.42 -6.02 -14.99
C CYS A 244 -0.58 -7.07 -14.50
N THR A 245 -0.05 -8.11 -13.84
CA THR A 245 -0.83 -9.13 -13.12
C THR A 245 -0.60 -8.99 -11.62
N VAL A 246 -1.70 -8.91 -10.86
CA VAL A 246 -1.68 -8.74 -9.40
C VAL A 246 -2.57 -9.80 -8.78
N VAL A 247 -1.99 -10.75 -8.05
CA VAL A 247 -2.70 -11.91 -7.52
C VAL A 247 -2.52 -12.04 -6.01
N MET A 248 -3.63 -12.23 -5.29
CA MET A 248 -3.62 -12.74 -3.94
C MET A 248 -4.37 -14.07 -3.86
N ASP A 249 -3.62 -15.15 -3.76
CA ASP A 249 -4.13 -16.49 -3.54
C ASP A 249 -3.31 -17.23 -2.47
N TRP A 250 -3.59 -16.93 -1.20
CA TRP A 250 -2.87 -17.53 -0.07
C TRP A 250 -2.83 -19.06 -0.07
N GLU A 251 -3.89 -19.73 -0.55
CA GLU A 251 -3.93 -21.19 -0.67
C GLU A 251 -2.88 -21.75 -1.65
N ASN A 252 -2.43 -20.94 -2.61
CA ASN A 252 -1.39 -21.26 -3.59
C ASN A 252 -0.07 -20.49 -3.37
N ALA A 253 0.04 -19.71 -2.30
CA ALA A 253 1.27 -19.03 -1.93
C ALA A 253 2.39 -20.02 -1.60
N HIS A 254 3.63 -19.53 -1.52
CA HIS A 254 4.77 -20.40 -1.22
C HIS A 254 4.56 -21.13 0.12
N PRO A 255 4.69 -22.48 0.17
CA PRO A 255 4.29 -23.28 1.34
C PRO A 255 5.16 -23.05 2.58
N ASP A 256 6.34 -22.44 2.39
CA ASP A 256 7.23 -22.04 3.48
C ASP A 256 6.98 -20.61 4.00
N ASN A 257 6.00 -19.88 3.47
CA ASN A 257 5.58 -18.61 4.09
C ASN A 257 5.09 -18.89 5.52
N LEU A 258 5.45 -17.99 6.45
CA LEU A 258 5.08 -18.14 7.86
C LEU A 258 4.25 -16.93 8.30
N LEU A 259 3.07 -17.17 8.86
CA LEU A 259 2.36 -16.15 9.63
C LEU A 259 3.07 -15.91 10.97
N ALA A 260 2.88 -14.74 11.58
CA ALA A 260 3.38 -14.40 12.92
C ALA A 260 3.16 -15.53 13.95
N SER A 261 1.99 -16.17 13.89
CA SER A 261 1.59 -17.26 14.78
C SER A 261 2.32 -18.60 14.54
N GLU A 262 2.95 -18.75 13.38
CA GLU A 262 3.61 -19.99 12.92
C GLU A 262 5.14 -19.95 13.10
N ILE A 263 5.68 -18.78 13.46
CA ILE A 263 7.11 -18.57 13.65
C ILE A 263 7.65 -19.52 14.74
N PRO A 264 8.73 -20.28 14.48
CA PRO A 264 9.38 -21.10 15.49
C PRO A 264 9.86 -20.28 16.69
N GLU A 265 9.76 -20.83 17.90
CA GLU A 265 10.14 -20.12 19.14
C GLU A 265 11.56 -19.54 19.09
N ALA A 266 12.53 -20.28 18.57
CA ALA A 266 13.90 -19.79 18.46
C ALA A 266 14.04 -18.58 17.51
N VAL A 267 13.24 -18.54 16.43
CA VAL A 267 13.22 -17.39 15.51
C VAL A 267 12.53 -16.20 16.19
N ARG A 268 11.42 -16.46 16.88
CA ARG A 268 10.67 -15.47 17.66
C ARG A 268 11.52 -14.82 18.75
N GLU A 269 12.29 -15.61 19.50
CA GLU A 269 13.20 -15.12 20.54
C GLU A 269 14.26 -14.17 19.94
N VAL A 270 14.86 -14.55 18.81
CA VAL A 270 15.84 -13.70 18.12
C VAL A 270 15.18 -12.43 17.59
N TYR A 271 13.99 -12.53 17.00
CA TYR A 271 13.24 -11.38 16.51
C TYR A 271 12.91 -10.39 17.64
N ASN A 272 12.29 -10.87 18.71
CA ASN A 272 11.89 -10.05 19.85
C ASN A 272 13.11 -9.43 20.56
N ALA A 273 14.29 -10.06 20.50
CA ALA A 273 15.54 -9.49 21.03
C ALA A 273 16.10 -8.34 20.17
N HIS A 274 15.90 -8.36 18.85
CA HIS A 274 16.39 -7.33 17.92
C HIS A 274 15.38 -6.22 17.64
N ARG A 275 14.09 -6.46 17.91
CA ARG A 275 13.05 -5.46 17.80
C ARG A 275 13.32 -4.32 18.78
N LYS A 276 13.90 -3.23 18.27
CA LYS A 276 13.88 -1.95 18.98
C LYS A 276 12.43 -1.48 19.00
N PRO A 277 11.94 -0.89 20.11
CA PRO A 277 10.68 -0.17 20.08
C PRO A 277 10.80 0.86 18.96
N PHE A 278 10.04 0.68 17.88
CA PHE A 278 9.81 1.79 16.97
C PHE A 278 9.10 2.87 17.81
N ASP A 279 9.54 4.11 17.73
CA ASP A 279 8.90 5.24 18.44
C ASP A 279 7.45 5.48 17.95
N ASP A 280 7.05 4.77 16.89
CA ASP A 280 5.66 4.53 16.54
C ASP A 280 5.01 3.63 17.61
N THR A 281 4.32 4.29 18.55
CA THR A 281 3.67 3.75 19.76
C THR A 281 2.79 2.51 19.56
N ASN A 282 2.47 2.12 18.33
CA ASN A 282 1.68 0.93 18.00
C ASN A 282 2.51 -0.34 17.73
N LYS A 283 3.85 -0.28 17.76
CA LYS A 283 4.72 -1.42 17.41
C LYS A 283 5.71 -1.84 18.51
N GLY A 284 5.47 -1.40 19.75
CA GLY A 284 6.31 -1.72 20.90
C GLY A 284 6.05 -3.10 21.54
N GLY A 285 5.03 -3.82 21.07
CA GLY A 285 4.67 -5.15 21.56
C GLY A 285 5.55 -6.27 20.99
N PRO A 286 5.55 -7.46 21.60
CA PRO A 286 6.18 -8.65 21.04
C PRO A 286 5.50 -9.07 19.72
N ILE A 287 6.20 -9.78 18.83
CA ILE A 287 5.69 -10.16 17.49
C ILE A 287 4.37 -10.94 17.52
N GLU A 288 4.04 -11.57 18.64
CA GLU A 288 2.79 -12.27 18.87
C GLU A 288 1.56 -11.35 18.89
N GLU A 289 1.77 -10.05 19.15
CA GLU A 289 0.74 -9.03 19.06
C GLU A 289 0.61 -8.48 17.63
N ASP A 290 1.63 -8.70 16.80
CA ASP A 290 1.56 -8.35 15.40
C ASP A 290 0.64 -9.34 14.69
N GLN A 291 -0.31 -8.75 13.98
CA GLN A 291 -1.20 -9.47 13.09
C GLN A 291 -0.89 -8.95 11.68
N PRO A 292 -0.93 -9.83 10.68
CA PRO A 292 -0.92 -9.38 9.30
C PRO A 292 -1.97 -8.28 9.09
N THR A 293 -1.62 -7.25 8.32
CA THR A 293 -2.43 -6.02 8.24
C THR A 293 -3.69 -6.15 7.39
N GLY A 294 -3.97 -7.34 6.85
CA GLY A 294 -4.94 -7.54 5.79
C GLY A 294 -4.32 -7.34 4.43
N VAL A 295 -5.02 -7.72 3.36
CA VAL A 295 -4.45 -7.74 2.02
C VAL A 295 -5.26 -6.86 1.08
N ASN A 296 -4.56 -5.97 0.40
CA ASN A 296 -5.06 -5.26 -0.78
C ASN A 296 -4.35 -5.82 -2.01
N GLY A 297 -5.02 -5.86 -3.16
CA GLY A 297 -4.32 -6.15 -4.42
C GLY A 297 -3.43 -4.98 -4.80
N VAL A 298 -4.04 -3.91 -5.31
CA VAL A 298 -3.39 -2.64 -5.62
C VAL A 298 -3.84 -1.58 -4.61
N TYR A 299 -2.89 -0.99 -3.90
CA TYR A 299 -3.15 0.07 -2.94
C TYR A 299 -2.51 1.40 -3.36
N PHE A 300 -3.31 2.36 -3.79
CA PHE A 300 -2.86 3.72 -4.08
C PHE A 300 -2.88 4.54 -2.79
N SER A 301 -1.71 5.03 -2.38
CA SER A 301 -1.53 5.87 -1.20
C SER A 301 -0.34 6.83 -1.38
N SER A 302 -0.60 8.05 -1.83
CA SER A 302 0.37 9.16 -1.84
C SER A 302 0.72 9.71 -0.45
N ALA A 303 0.06 9.23 0.61
CA ALA A 303 0.29 9.62 2.00
C ALA A 303 0.24 11.16 2.19
N GLN A 304 1.34 11.79 2.59
CA GLN A 304 1.39 13.23 2.79
C GLN A 304 1.49 14.06 1.51
N PHE A 305 1.62 13.43 0.34
CA PHE A 305 1.87 14.13 -0.93
C PHE A 305 0.60 14.56 -1.65
N GLY A 306 -0.56 13.96 -1.35
CA GLY A 306 -1.84 14.40 -1.91
C GLY A 306 -1.89 14.38 -3.43
N LYS A 307 -1.27 13.38 -4.07
CA LYS A 307 -1.05 13.37 -5.52
C LYS A 307 -2.30 13.05 -6.31
N SER A 308 -2.24 13.40 -7.59
CA SER A 308 -3.28 13.26 -8.60
C SER A 308 -2.68 12.69 -9.90
N GLY A 309 -3.51 12.03 -10.70
CA GLY A 309 -3.18 11.42 -11.98
C GLY A 309 -2.66 9.97 -11.88
N GLY A 310 -2.17 9.43 -13.00
CA GLY A 310 -1.75 8.04 -13.08
C GLY A 310 -2.93 7.07 -13.13
N GLY A 311 -2.66 5.77 -13.05
CA GLY A 311 -3.73 4.79 -13.18
C GLY A 311 -3.30 3.34 -13.36
N ILE A 312 -4.30 2.51 -13.68
CA ILE A 312 -4.19 1.09 -13.94
C ILE A 312 -4.75 0.85 -15.35
N TYR A 313 -3.96 0.26 -16.24
CA TYR A 313 -4.28 0.13 -17.66
C TYR A 313 -4.00 -1.29 -18.14
N GLY A 314 -5.01 -2.00 -18.65
CA GLY A 314 -4.80 -3.34 -19.20
C GLY A 314 -4.44 -4.43 -18.16
N CYS A 315 -4.65 -4.16 -16.87
CA CYS A 315 -4.19 -5.06 -15.81
C CYS A 315 -5.22 -6.14 -15.47
N THR A 316 -4.74 -7.19 -14.82
CA THR A 316 -5.56 -8.20 -14.14
C THR A 316 -5.28 -8.16 -12.64
N VAL A 317 -6.32 -8.03 -11.83
CA VAL A 317 -6.23 -8.01 -10.36
C VAL A 317 -7.15 -9.09 -9.78
N GLU A 318 -6.59 -10.07 -9.09
CA GLU A 318 -7.33 -11.19 -8.54
C GLU A 318 -7.10 -11.36 -7.04
N ILE A 319 -8.18 -11.43 -6.26
CA ILE A 319 -8.16 -11.80 -4.85
C ILE A 319 -8.97 -13.08 -4.69
N ARG A 320 -8.28 -14.22 -4.68
CA ARG A 320 -8.86 -15.57 -4.65
C ARG A 320 -8.98 -16.10 -3.23
N SER A 321 -7.94 -15.90 -2.42
CA SER A 321 -7.91 -16.33 -1.03
C SER A 321 -6.96 -15.46 -0.21
N VAL A 322 -7.29 -15.21 1.05
CA VAL A 322 -6.52 -14.36 1.97
C VAL A 322 -6.27 -15.08 3.29
N TYR A 323 -5.16 -14.78 3.96
CA TYR A 323 -4.89 -15.27 5.32
C TYR A 323 -5.52 -14.39 6.42
N SER A 324 -6.09 -13.23 6.05
CA SER A 324 -6.71 -12.28 6.96
C SER A 324 -7.89 -11.59 6.30
N ASP A 325 -8.95 -11.39 7.09
CA ASP A 325 -10.18 -10.66 6.77
C ASP A 325 -10.05 -9.14 6.87
N ARG A 326 -8.82 -8.62 7.06
CA ARG A 326 -8.57 -7.18 7.28
C ARG A 326 -8.24 -6.40 6.00
N GLY A 327 -8.33 -7.04 4.84
CA GLY A 327 -8.11 -6.33 3.57
C GLY A 327 -9.10 -5.18 3.39
N GLN A 328 -8.80 -4.26 2.47
CA GLN A 328 -9.71 -3.14 2.18
C GLN A 328 -10.40 -3.32 0.83
N ALA A 329 -9.66 -3.68 -0.22
CA ALA A 329 -10.22 -3.97 -1.54
C ALA A 329 -9.20 -4.70 -2.44
N ALA A 330 -9.66 -5.25 -3.56
CA ALA A 330 -8.74 -5.67 -4.61
C ALA A 330 -7.99 -4.47 -5.22
N ILE A 331 -8.69 -3.37 -5.48
CA ILE A 331 -8.10 -2.07 -5.82
C ILE A 331 -8.62 -1.03 -4.83
N CYS A 332 -7.74 -0.46 -4.02
CA CYS A 332 -8.09 0.60 -3.08
C CYS A 332 -7.37 1.90 -3.44
N ILE A 333 -8.15 2.95 -3.69
CA ILE A 333 -7.67 4.33 -3.81
C ILE A 333 -7.87 5.01 -2.47
N ASN A 334 -6.76 5.25 -1.76
CA ASN A 334 -6.81 5.85 -0.44
C ASN A 334 -7.30 7.31 -0.50
N ASN A 335 -7.74 7.83 0.64
CA ASN A 335 -8.16 9.23 0.82
C ASN A 335 -7.08 10.23 0.39
N SER A 336 -5.80 9.87 0.47
CA SER A 336 -4.67 10.71 0.08
C SER A 336 -4.49 10.88 -1.42
N ASP A 337 -5.23 10.15 -2.25
CA ASP A 337 -4.99 10.09 -3.70
C ASP A 337 -6.16 10.71 -4.45
N GLY A 338 -5.81 11.66 -5.32
CA GLY A 338 -6.64 12.50 -6.17
C GLY A 338 -7.30 11.74 -7.30
N ASP A 339 -7.34 12.35 -8.48
CA ASP A 339 -7.85 11.68 -9.68
C ASP A 339 -6.98 10.49 -10.07
N VAL A 340 -7.65 9.39 -10.43
CA VAL A 340 -7.02 8.14 -10.87
C VAL A 340 -7.85 7.54 -12.01
N GLU A 341 -7.16 6.98 -13.00
CA GLU A 341 -7.77 6.27 -14.13
C GLU A 341 -7.65 4.74 -13.94
N ILE A 342 -8.72 3.99 -14.23
CA ILE A 342 -8.68 2.53 -14.28
C ILE A 342 -9.33 2.08 -15.59
N HIS A 343 -8.51 1.68 -16.56
CA HIS A 343 -8.96 1.35 -17.90
C HIS A 343 -8.62 -0.08 -18.31
N ASP A 344 -9.48 -0.69 -19.11
CA ASP A 344 -9.26 -2.00 -19.76
C ASP A 344 -8.81 -3.09 -18.75
N THR A 345 -9.34 -3.02 -17.53
CA THR A 345 -8.86 -3.79 -16.38
C THR A 345 -9.90 -4.83 -15.95
N VAL A 346 -9.41 -6.03 -15.60
CA VAL A 346 -10.21 -7.12 -15.03
C VAL A 346 -9.93 -7.24 -13.55
N VAL A 347 -10.99 -7.26 -12.73
CA VAL A 347 -10.90 -7.46 -11.29
C VAL A 347 -11.74 -8.66 -10.88
N VAL A 348 -11.15 -9.60 -10.15
CA VAL A 348 -11.84 -10.80 -9.65
C VAL A 348 -11.68 -10.90 -8.13
N VAL A 349 -12.79 -10.99 -7.40
CA VAL A 349 -12.79 -11.11 -5.93
C VAL A 349 -13.68 -12.26 -5.49
N ASP A 350 -13.06 -13.32 -4.99
CA ASP A 350 -13.73 -14.53 -4.49
C ASP A 350 -13.77 -14.62 -2.96
N VAL A 351 -13.40 -13.53 -2.28
CA VAL A 351 -13.38 -13.45 -0.82
C VAL A 351 -14.46 -12.50 -0.31
N ASP A 352 -15.14 -12.90 0.75
CA ASP A 352 -16.10 -12.05 1.47
C ASP A 352 -15.37 -10.93 2.23
N GLY A 353 -16.09 -9.86 2.55
CA GLY A 353 -15.58 -8.72 3.30
C GLY A 353 -14.76 -7.73 2.48
N LEU A 354 -14.61 -7.93 1.16
CA LEU A 354 -13.81 -7.05 0.29
C LEU A 354 -14.59 -6.57 -0.94
N PRO A 355 -14.71 -5.25 -1.18
CA PRO A 355 -15.06 -4.73 -2.49
C PRO A 355 -13.95 -5.01 -3.52
N ALA A 356 -14.34 -5.08 -4.79
CA ALA A 356 -13.37 -5.15 -5.89
C ALA A 356 -12.65 -3.83 -6.07
N ILE A 357 -13.38 -2.72 -6.06
CA ILE A 357 -12.79 -1.37 -6.16
C ILE A 357 -13.37 -0.50 -5.06
N TRP A 358 -12.50 0.10 -4.25
CA TRP A 358 -12.91 1.09 -3.24
C TRP A 358 -12.10 2.37 -3.37
N CYS A 359 -12.81 3.46 -3.70
CA CYS A 359 -12.26 4.80 -3.75
C CYS A 359 -12.76 5.57 -2.52
N ARG A 360 -11.89 5.72 -1.53
CA ARG A 360 -12.24 6.29 -0.22
C ARG A 360 -12.47 7.80 -0.29
N ASP A 361 -13.22 8.31 0.68
CA ASP A 361 -13.52 9.74 0.83
C ASP A 361 -12.25 10.59 0.97
N PRO A 362 -11.95 11.48 0.00
CA PRO A 362 -10.85 12.44 0.11
C PRO A 362 -10.93 13.39 1.30
N ALA A 363 -12.13 13.66 1.82
CA ALA A 363 -12.31 14.51 2.99
C ALA A 363 -11.88 13.82 4.29
N ASP A 364 -11.84 12.48 4.31
CA ASP A 364 -11.55 11.70 5.52
C ASP A 364 -10.04 11.47 5.73
N GLN A 365 -9.21 12.52 5.76
CA GLN A 365 -7.74 12.47 5.82
C GLN A 365 -7.15 11.98 7.17
N ARG A 366 -7.74 10.99 7.85
CA ARG A 366 -7.30 10.54 9.20
C ARG A 366 -5.83 10.18 9.30
N LEU A 367 -5.21 9.76 8.20
CA LEU A 367 -3.82 9.31 8.14
C LEU A 367 -2.85 10.37 7.56
N SER A 368 -3.34 11.57 7.22
CA SER A 368 -2.54 12.61 6.59
C SER A 368 -2.94 13.99 7.10
N ASN A 369 -1.95 14.79 7.51
CA ASN A 369 -2.17 16.22 7.77
C ASN A 369 -2.34 17.04 6.48
N HIS A 370 -2.45 16.37 5.33
CA HIS A 370 -2.66 17.02 4.06
C HIS A 370 -4.06 17.63 4.01
N THR A 371 -4.13 18.92 3.69
CA THR A 371 -5.39 19.55 3.33
C THR A 371 -5.58 19.30 1.84
N PRO A 372 -6.60 18.53 1.42
CA PRO A 372 -6.95 18.39 0.01
C PRO A 372 -6.97 19.78 -0.62
N PRO A 373 -6.28 20.03 -1.74
CA PRO A 373 -6.38 21.31 -2.40
C PRO A 373 -7.86 21.44 -2.79
N PRO A 374 -8.54 22.52 -2.38
CA PRO A 374 -10.00 22.61 -2.47
C PRO A 374 -10.53 22.59 -3.92
N ASP A 375 -9.63 22.72 -4.90
CA ASP A 375 -9.92 22.79 -6.32
C ASP A 375 -9.41 21.58 -7.13
N ASP A 376 -8.72 20.62 -6.50
CA ASP A 376 -8.20 19.45 -7.23
C ASP A 376 -9.31 18.43 -7.47
N ALA A 377 -9.27 17.81 -8.64
CA ALA A 377 -10.25 16.81 -9.03
C ALA A 377 -9.93 15.49 -8.32
N TRP A 378 -10.89 15.00 -7.52
CA TRP A 378 -10.82 13.70 -6.85
C TRP A 378 -11.66 12.65 -7.56
N ASN A 379 -12.00 12.91 -8.83
CA ASN A 379 -12.85 12.06 -9.64
C ASN A 379 -12.09 10.78 -10.06
N VAL A 380 -12.84 9.73 -10.37
CA VAL A 380 -12.27 8.49 -10.91
C VAL A 380 -12.82 8.28 -12.31
N ASP A 381 -11.97 7.90 -13.27
CA ASP A 381 -12.41 7.48 -14.63
C ASP A 381 -12.25 5.96 -14.76
N LEU A 382 -13.38 5.24 -14.69
CA LEU A 382 -13.45 3.81 -14.93
C LEU A 382 -13.90 3.57 -16.38
N ARG A 383 -13.05 2.95 -17.20
CA ARG A 383 -13.36 2.64 -18.61
C ARG A 383 -13.08 1.18 -18.97
N ASN A 384 -14.04 0.49 -19.57
CA ASN A 384 -13.88 -0.92 -19.98
C ASN A 384 -13.41 -1.81 -18.81
N VAL A 385 -14.00 -1.64 -17.64
CA VAL A 385 -13.63 -2.36 -16.42
C VAL A 385 -14.62 -3.51 -16.20
N THR A 386 -14.10 -4.71 -15.98
CA THR A 386 -14.91 -5.88 -15.62
C THR A 386 -14.61 -6.28 -14.19
N VAL A 387 -15.64 -6.30 -13.35
CA VAL A 387 -15.59 -6.80 -11.97
C VAL A 387 -16.38 -8.09 -11.88
N SER A 388 -15.82 -9.14 -11.26
CA SER A 388 -16.50 -10.41 -11.06
C SER A 388 -16.02 -11.13 -9.80
N GLY A 389 -16.65 -12.26 -9.47
CA GLY A 389 -16.24 -13.15 -8.39
C GLY A 389 -17.34 -13.37 -7.36
N ASP A 390 -17.07 -14.27 -6.43
CA ASP A 390 -18.06 -14.74 -5.44
C ASP A 390 -18.06 -13.93 -4.12
N GLY A 391 -17.23 -12.89 -3.97
CA GLY A 391 -17.21 -12.04 -2.77
C GLY A 391 -18.49 -11.22 -2.56
N ASP A 392 -18.76 -10.83 -1.32
CA ASP A 392 -19.95 -10.06 -0.91
C ASP A 392 -19.79 -8.52 -0.98
N GLY A 393 -18.63 -8.03 -1.43
CA GLY A 393 -18.38 -6.59 -1.56
C GLY A 393 -18.38 -5.83 -0.23
N ASP A 394 -17.91 -6.48 0.86
CA ASP A 394 -17.97 -5.95 2.24
C ASP A 394 -19.41 -5.65 2.69
N GLY A 395 -20.37 -6.43 2.20
CA GLY A 395 -21.80 -6.19 2.43
C GLY A 395 -22.29 -4.84 1.89
N ARG A 396 -21.53 -4.21 0.98
CA ARG A 396 -21.88 -2.94 0.32
C ARG A 396 -22.06 -3.15 -1.17
N ALA A 397 -20.99 -3.16 -1.95
CA ALA A 397 -21.03 -3.20 -3.40
C ALA A 397 -19.74 -3.78 -4.00
N GLY A 398 -19.79 -4.21 -5.26
CA GLY A 398 -18.58 -4.56 -6.01
C GLY A 398 -17.65 -3.37 -6.19
N ILE A 399 -18.19 -2.19 -6.48
CA ILE A 399 -17.46 -0.92 -6.63
C ILE A 399 -18.03 0.12 -5.66
N VAL A 400 -17.17 0.79 -4.90
CA VAL A 400 -17.55 1.81 -3.92
C VAL A 400 -16.81 3.13 -4.20
N LEU A 401 -17.55 4.22 -4.42
CA LEU A 401 -17.03 5.56 -4.65
C LEU A 401 -17.53 6.52 -3.56
N GLU A 402 -16.68 6.91 -2.62
CA GLU A 402 -17.07 7.78 -1.50
C GLU A 402 -16.64 9.24 -1.75
N ASN A 403 -17.60 10.16 -1.87
CA ASN A 403 -17.35 11.58 -2.14
C ASN A 403 -16.43 11.86 -3.35
N ARG A 404 -16.39 10.94 -4.32
CA ARG A 404 -15.64 11.05 -5.58
C ARG A 404 -16.51 11.73 -6.63
N HIS A 405 -16.73 13.03 -6.43
CA HIS A 405 -17.56 13.85 -7.31
C HIS A 405 -17.04 13.84 -8.75
N GLU A 406 -17.95 14.01 -9.71
CA GLU A 406 -17.65 14.12 -11.15
C GLU A 406 -16.93 12.88 -11.74
N SER A 407 -16.99 11.74 -11.04
CA SER A 407 -16.46 10.46 -11.54
C SER A 407 -17.19 9.99 -12.80
N ARG A 408 -16.48 9.27 -13.66
CA ARG A 408 -17.00 8.74 -14.92
C ARG A 408 -16.90 7.22 -14.93
N LEU A 409 -18.00 6.58 -15.31
CA LEU A 409 -18.09 5.14 -15.51
C LEU A 409 -18.53 4.89 -16.96
N GLU A 410 -17.69 4.20 -17.73
CA GLU A 410 -17.92 3.89 -19.14
C GLU A 410 -17.54 2.44 -19.46
N ALA A 411 -18.54 1.64 -19.81
CA ALA A 411 -18.40 0.20 -20.07
C ALA A 411 -17.86 -0.53 -18.84
N VAL A 412 -18.48 -0.28 -17.69
CA VAL A 412 -18.23 -0.94 -16.42
C VAL A 412 -19.26 -2.04 -16.21
N ASP A 413 -18.79 -3.29 -16.21
CA ASP A 413 -19.59 -4.49 -15.98
C ASP A 413 -19.27 -5.07 -14.60
N VAL A 414 -20.28 -5.28 -13.76
CA VAL A 414 -20.13 -5.84 -12.41
C VAL A 414 -20.97 -7.11 -12.28
N ALA A 415 -20.29 -8.24 -12.07
CA ALA A 415 -20.87 -9.58 -11.95
C ALA A 415 -20.44 -10.24 -10.62
N MET A 416 -20.85 -9.64 -9.50
CA MET A 416 -20.63 -10.15 -8.14
C MET A 416 -21.98 -10.47 -7.48
N PRO A 417 -22.51 -11.71 -7.61
CA PRO A 417 -23.88 -12.03 -7.22
C PRO A 417 -24.13 -12.00 -5.71
N ASN A 418 -23.08 -12.06 -4.89
CA ASN A 418 -23.17 -11.99 -3.43
C ASN A 418 -23.06 -10.55 -2.89
N ALA A 419 -22.63 -9.59 -3.72
CA ALA A 419 -22.64 -8.18 -3.37
C ALA A 419 -24.08 -7.62 -3.41
N PRO A 420 -24.51 -6.80 -2.43
CA PRO A 420 -25.85 -6.23 -2.43
C PRO A 420 -26.18 -5.36 -3.66
N GLN A 421 -25.18 -4.72 -4.26
CA GLN A 421 -25.30 -3.92 -5.47
C GLN A 421 -24.00 -3.95 -6.29
N GLY A 422 -24.06 -3.65 -7.59
CA GLY A 422 -22.87 -3.55 -8.42
C GLY A 422 -22.00 -2.34 -8.06
N VAL A 423 -22.61 -1.15 -7.97
CA VAL A 423 -21.92 0.13 -7.73
C VAL A 423 -22.61 0.93 -6.62
N ASP A 424 -21.84 1.34 -5.60
CA ASP A 424 -22.20 2.33 -4.58
C ASP A 424 -21.51 3.66 -4.90
N ILE A 425 -22.29 4.72 -5.15
CA ILE A 425 -21.74 6.06 -5.44
C ILE A 425 -21.55 6.93 -4.18
N GLY A 426 -21.80 6.43 -2.97
CA GLY A 426 -21.40 7.03 -1.68
C GLY A 426 -21.29 8.57 -1.63
N ASP A 427 -22.39 9.31 -1.55
CA ASP A 427 -22.45 10.79 -1.51
C ASP A 427 -21.75 11.52 -2.68
N SER A 428 -21.31 10.80 -3.71
CA SER A 428 -20.68 11.37 -4.91
C SER A 428 -21.70 12.05 -5.81
N ARG A 429 -21.44 13.32 -6.15
CA ARG A 429 -22.31 14.14 -7.00
C ARG A 429 -21.75 14.23 -8.42
N GLY A 430 -22.63 14.39 -9.41
CA GLY A 430 -22.22 14.57 -10.81
C GLY A 430 -21.53 13.35 -11.43
N VAL A 431 -21.70 12.16 -10.84
CA VAL A 431 -21.17 10.92 -11.41
C VAL A 431 -21.88 10.62 -12.72
N VAL A 432 -21.13 10.42 -13.79
CA VAL A 432 -21.67 10.13 -15.12
C VAL A 432 -21.42 8.67 -15.46
N ARG A 433 -22.50 7.90 -15.57
CA ARG A 433 -22.47 6.53 -16.10
C ARG A 433 -22.95 6.54 -17.56
N THR A 434 -22.10 6.12 -18.48
CA THR A 434 -22.33 6.22 -19.94
C THR A 434 -22.58 4.88 -20.62
N ASP A 435 -22.69 3.81 -19.85
CA ASP A 435 -22.85 2.46 -20.36
C ASP A 435 -24.28 1.92 -20.25
N GLY A 436 -24.69 1.19 -21.27
CA GLY A 436 -25.71 0.16 -21.12
C GLY A 436 -25.17 -1.08 -20.41
N GLY A 437 -24.29 -0.91 -19.42
CA GLY A 437 -23.72 -1.98 -18.61
C GLY A 437 -24.82 -2.60 -17.76
N THR A 438 -24.76 -3.92 -17.56
CA THR A 438 -25.75 -4.62 -16.73
C THR A 438 -25.27 -4.63 -15.29
N ASP A 439 -26.01 -3.97 -14.40
CA ASP A 439 -25.91 -4.25 -12.97
C ASP A 439 -26.79 -5.47 -12.66
N SER A 440 -26.18 -6.55 -12.18
CA SER A 440 -26.93 -7.75 -11.79
C SER A 440 -27.38 -7.73 -10.33
N GLY A 441 -27.09 -6.67 -9.58
CA GLY A 441 -27.60 -6.49 -8.22
C GLY A 441 -29.11 -6.20 -8.26
N ASP A 442 -29.91 -7.03 -7.59
CA ASP A 442 -31.37 -6.87 -7.45
C ASP A 442 -31.79 -5.63 -6.61
N GLY A 443 -30.90 -4.64 -6.47
CA GLY A 443 -31.10 -3.38 -5.75
C GLY A 443 -31.82 -2.35 -6.61
N ASP A 444 -33.14 -2.29 -6.42
CA ASP A 444 -34.10 -1.29 -6.94
C ASP A 444 -33.46 0.07 -7.24
N ASP A 445 -33.47 0.45 -8.53
CA ASP A 445 -32.99 1.70 -9.10
C ASP A 445 -33.34 2.90 -8.20
N SER A 446 -32.36 3.47 -7.50
CA SER A 446 -32.55 4.79 -6.89
C SER A 446 -32.77 5.81 -8.00
N GLU A 447 -33.83 6.61 -7.83
CA GLU A 447 -34.40 7.53 -8.80
C GLU A 447 -33.37 8.26 -9.66
N GLU A 448 -33.52 8.11 -10.98
CA GLU A 448 -32.90 8.91 -12.03
C GLU A 448 -33.01 10.40 -11.67
N THR A 449 -31.96 11.01 -11.12
CA THR A 449 -31.87 12.45 -10.90
C THR A 449 -31.72 13.13 -12.26
N ILE A 450 -32.87 13.45 -12.87
CA ILE A 450 -32.91 14.33 -14.04
C ILE A 450 -32.55 15.74 -13.58
N ASP A 451 -31.32 16.17 -13.88
CA ASP A 451 -30.85 17.55 -13.81
C ASP A 451 -31.68 18.44 -14.75
N THR A 452 -32.85 18.89 -14.27
CA THR A 452 -33.52 20.07 -14.84
C THR A 452 -33.62 21.11 -13.73
N PRO A 453 -33.07 22.33 -13.90
CA PRO A 453 -33.20 23.37 -12.90
C PRO A 453 -34.68 23.72 -12.72
N MET A 454 -35.23 23.48 -11.52
CA MET A 454 -36.56 23.98 -11.16
C MET A 454 -36.46 25.47 -10.87
N ASP A 455 -37.05 26.30 -11.74
CA ASP A 455 -37.31 27.71 -11.44
C ASP A 455 -38.46 27.83 -10.41
N LEU A 456 -38.11 28.04 -9.15
CA LEU A 456 -39.06 28.32 -8.08
C LEU A 456 -39.54 29.78 -8.14
N THR A 457 -40.74 30.00 -8.66
CA THR A 457 -41.37 31.32 -8.63
C THR A 457 -42.27 31.47 -7.39
N PHE A 458 -41.93 32.38 -6.49
CA PHE A 458 -42.77 32.72 -5.34
C PHE A 458 -43.72 33.88 -5.67
N THR A 459 -45.02 33.64 -5.67
CA THR A 459 -46.03 34.70 -5.68
C THR A 459 -46.61 34.86 -4.28
N ASN A 460 -46.43 36.04 -3.71
CA ASN A 460 -47.03 36.42 -2.43
C ASN A 460 -48.45 36.92 -2.69
N ASP A 461 -49.46 36.12 -2.35
CA ASP A 461 -50.84 36.60 -2.33
C ASP A 461 -51.16 37.05 -0.91
N THR A 462 -51.56 38.31 -0.77
CA THR A 462 -51.78 38.96 0.51
C THR A 462 -53.10 38.52 1.10
N ASP A 463 -53.12 37.38 1.77
CA ASP A 463 -54.02 37.11 2.89
C ASP A 463 -53.50 35.92 3.71
N SER A 464 -53.74 35.97 5.01
CA SER A 464 -53.06 35.22 6.07
C SER A 464 -53.36 33.71 6.11
N THR A 465 -52.94 32.97 5.09
CA THR A 465 -52.63 31.53 5.11
C THR A 465 -51.93 31.15 3.80
N ALA A 466 -50.61 30.88 3.85
CA ALA A 466 -49.88 30.41 2.67
C ALA A 466 -50.23 28.93 2.40
N PHE A 467 -50.74 28.64 1.20
CA PHE A 467 -50.77 27.30 0.65
C PHE A 467 -49.59 27.15 -0.32
N TYR A 468 -48.80 26.10 -0.16
CA TYR A 468 -47.74 25.74 -1.09
C TYR A 468 -48.30 24.77 -2.12
N SER A 469 -48.11 25.05 -3.41
CA SER A 469 -48.33 24.07 -4.47
C SER A 469 -47.08 23.97 -5.33
N PHE A 470 -46.55 22.76 -5.46
CA PHE A 470 -45.42 22.45 -6.33
C PHE A 470 -45.93 22.21 -7.75
N ARG A 471 -45.25 22.76 -8.75
CA ARG A 471 -45.44 22.38 -10.15
C ARG A 471 -44.07 22.13 -10.77
N ALA A 472 -43.87 20.91 -11.24
CA ALA A 472 -42.84 20.60 -12.21
C ALA A 472 -43.38 20.99 -13.60
N ASP A 473 -42.58 21.70 -14.40
CA ASP A 473 -42.95 21.99 -15.78
C ASP A 473 -43.06 20.68 -16.57
N GLY A 474 -44.21 20.45 -17.21
CA GLY A 474 -44.44 19.33 -18.12
C GLY A 474 -45.35 18.20 -17.63
N VAL A 475 -45.75 18.16 -16.36
CA VAL A 475 -46.66 17.12 -15.84
C VAL A 475 -48.10 17.65 -15.74
N THR A 476 -49.01 17.07 -16.54
CA THR A 476 -50.45 17.34 -16.41
C THR A 476 -51.01 16.45 -15.29
N PRO A 477 -51.60 16.99 -14.22
CA PRO A 477 -52.11 16.16 -13.12
C PRO A 477 -53.37 15.40 -13.58
N PRO A 478 -53.59 14.15 -13.12
CA PRO A 478 -54.81 13.41 -13.41
C PRO A 478 -56.02 14.07 -12.74
N ASP A 479 -57.13 14.12 -13.48
CA ASP A 479 -58.43 14.64 -13.06
C ASP A 479 -59.09 13.76 -11.99
N SER A 480 -58.55 13.72 -10.76
CA SER A 480 -59.28 13.53 -9.49
C SER A 480 -58.35 13.02 -8.39
N VAL A 481 -58.09 13.82 -7.37
CA VAL A 481 -57.76 13.31 -6.03
C VAL A 481 -58.63 14.04 -5.02
N SER A 482 -59.45 13.24 -4.33
CA SER A 482 -60.35 13.65 -3.26
C SER A 482 -59.60 14.02 -1.99
N GLU A 483 -60.06 15.06 -1.32
CA GLU A 483 -59.65 15.49 0.02
C GLU A 483 -59.70 14.34 1.06
N ALA A 484 -58.55 13.81 1.46
CA ALA A 484 -58.38 13.14 2.75
C ALA A 484 -56.88 12.94 3.06
N GLY A 485 -56.33 13.80 3.93
CA GLY A 485 -54.96 13.61 4.43
C GLY A 485 -54.28 14.86 4.99
N GLY A 486 -55.02 15.80 5.58
CA GLY A 486 -54.40 16.94 6.25
C GLY A 486 -53.82 16.53 7.62
N VAL A 487 -52.50 16.62 7.77
CA VAL A 487 -51.81 16.52 9.06
C VAL A 487 -52.26 17.70 9.93
N ARG A 488 -52.95 17.41 11.05
CA ARG A 488 -53.29 18.41 12.07
C ARG A 488 -52.19 18.42 13.13
N SER A 489 -51.56 19.57 13.36
CA SER A 489 -50.73 19.77 14.55
C SER A 489 -51.62 20.02 15.78
N HIS A 490 -51.36 19.28 16.85
CA HIS A 490 -51.94 19.52 18.16
C HIS A 490 -51.26 20.73 18.79
N LYS A 491 -52.07 21.63 19.36
CA LYS A 491 -51.63 22.85 20.02
C LYS A 491 -51.59 22.57 21.53
N ASP A 492 -50.40 22.43 22.09
CA ASP A 492 -50.19 22.52 23.53
C ASP A 492 -49.40 23.81 23.82
N ASP A 493 -49.93 24.57 24.78
CA ASP A 493 -49.42 25.85 25.23
C ASP A 493 -48.12 25.63 26.00
N ASP A 494 -46.98 25.79 25.33
CA ASP A 494 -45.75 26.45 25.82
C ASP A 494 -44.64 26.33 24.76
N GLY A 495 -44.53 27.37 23.93
CA GLY A 495 -43.37 27.80 23.13
C GLY A 495 -42.42 26.78 22.49
N GLY A 496 -42.58 26.55 21.18
CA GLY A 496 -41.47 26.16 20.28
C GLY A 496 -41.74 25.01 19.31
N GLY A 497 -42.63 25.18 18.33
CA GLY A 497 -42.77 24.24 17.22
C GLY A 497 -41.85 24.62 16.05
N GLY A 498 -40.68 24.00 15.96
CA GLY A 498 -39.79 24.11 14.80
C GLY A 498 -40.17 23.08 13.72
N ILE A 499 -40.25 23.51 12.47
CA ILE A 499 -40.23 22.62 11.32
C ILE A 499 -38.75 22.29 11.06
N LEU A 500 -38.38 21.01 11.05
CA LEU A 500 -37.06 20.58 10.61
C LEU A 500 -36.97 20.79 9.10
N ALA A 501 -36.12 21.72 8.67
CA ALA A 501 -35.70 21.84 7.28
C ALA A 501 -34.63 20.78 6.97
N PRO A 502 -34.53 20.27 5.73
CA PRO A 502 -33.43 19.41 5.33
C PRO A 502 -32.09 20.15 5.48
N ARG A 503 -31.06 19.44 5.96
CA ARG A 503 -29.71 19.96 6.23
C ARG A 503 -28.87 20.09 4.95
N GLU A 504 -29.37 20.81 3.96
CA GLU A 504 -28.57 21.17 2.78
C GLU A 504 -28.33 22.67 2.72
N THR A 505 -27.05 23.05 2.69
CA THR A 505 -26.60 24.43 2.44
C THR A 505 -26.81 24.79 0.98
N HIS A 506 -28.00 25.25 0.64
CA HIS A 506 -28.25 25.99 -0.60
C HIS A 506 -28.04 27.49 -0.37
N THR A 507 -27.50 28.19 -1.37
CA THR A 507 -27.42 29.66 -1.36
C THR A 507 -28.77 30.23 -1.75
N TRP A 508 -29.48 30.85 -0.82
CA TRP A 508 -30.82 31.42 -1.06
C TRP A 508 -30.74 32.89 -1.44
N ARG A 509 -31.36 33.28 -2.55
CA ARG A 509 -31.55 34.68 -2.93
C ARG A 509 -32.94 35.15 -2.52
N VAL A 510 -33.05 35.87 -1.40
CA VAL A 510 -34.31 36.50 -0.98
C VAL A 510 -34.40 37.90 -1.57
N VAL A 511 -35.36 38.13 -2.47
CA VAL A 511 -35.71 39.47 -2.96
C VAL A 511 -36.93 39.94 -2.19
N SER A 512 -36.77 40.89 -1.27
CA SER A 512 -37.90 41.53 -0.59
C SER A 512 -38.35 42.79 -1.33
N SER A 513 -39.66 43.04 -1.34
CA SER A 513 -40.22 44.33 -1.75
C SER A 513 -40.25 45.28 -0.56
N PRO A 514 -40.06 46.61 -0.74
CA PRO A 514 -39.85 47.53 0.38
C PRO A 514 -41.16 47.75 1.16
N GLY A 515 -41.18 47.32 2.42
CA GLY A 515 -42.29 47.60 3.32
C GLY A 515 -42.24 46.85 4.65
N ASN A 516 -41.63 47.49 5.66
CA ASN A 516 -41.95 47.40 7.09
C ASN A 516 -41.79 46.02 7.79
N CYS A 517 -40.62 45.76 8.38
CA CYS A 517 -40.45 44.76 9.45
C CYS A 517 -39.60 45.32 10.61
N SER A 518 -40.11 45.20 11.83
CA SER A 518 -39.42 45.52 13.08
C SER A 518 -38.47 44.38 13.48
N THR A 519 -37.27 44.73 13.96
CA THR A 519 -36.26 43.79 14.43
C THR A 519 -36.50 43.40 15.90
N ALA A 520 -36.70 42.11 16.15
CA ALA A 520 -36.47 41.46 17.44
C ALA A 520 -35.89 40.06 17.17
N PRO A 521 -34.74 39.68 17.77
CA PRO A 521 -34.16 38.37 17.54
C PRO A 521 -34.73 37.34 18.53
N THR A 522 -35.07 36.15 18.02
CA THR A 522 -35.23 34.92 18.81
C THR A 522 -34.02 34.02 18.58
N ARG A 523 -33.55 33.38 19.65
CA ARG A 523 -32.36 32.53 19.71
C ARG A 523 -32.69 31.13 19.14
N GLY A 524 -31.93 30.70 18.15
CA GLY A 524 -31.89 29.33 17.63
C GLY A 524 -30.50 29.10 17.02
N ASP A 525 -29.94 27.91 17.22
CA ASP A 525 -28.59 27.57 16.76
C ASP A 525 -28.55 27.50 15.23
N GLY A 526 -27.90 28.49 14.63
CA GLY A 526 -27.74 28.63 13.19
C GLY A 526 -27.60 30.09 12.76
N VAL A 527 -26.42 30.42 12.23
CA VAL A 527 -26.02 31.61 11.44
C VAL A 527 -26.83 32.91 11.68
N VAL A 528 -26.19 33.87 12.34
CA VAL A 528 -26.67 35.26 12.43
C VAL A 528 -26.30 36.01 11.14
N VAL A 529 -27.28 36.29 10.27
CA VAL A 529 -27.10 37.22 9.14
C VAL A 529 -27.58 38.61 9.57
N THR A 530 -26.68 39.60 9.56
CA THR A 530 -27.05 41.00 9.76
C THR A 530 -27.17 41.69 8.40
N VAL A 531 -28.38 42.14 8.03
CA VAL A 531 -28.59 42.92 6.81
C VAL A 531 -28.41 44.40 7.14
N GLY A 532 -27.26 44.96 6.78
CA GLY A 532 -27.05 46.41 6.72
C GLY A 532 -27.65 46.98 5.44
N GLY A 533 -28.38 48.09 5.55
CA GLY A 533 -29.12 48.69 4.44
C GLY A 533 -28.26 49.16 3.26
N ASP A 534 -28.89 49.12 2.09
CA ASP A 534 -28.56 49.79 0.82
C ASP A 534 -27.07 50.01 0.50
N SER A 535 -26.33 48.92 0.27
CA SER A 535 -25.27 48.93 -0.73
C SER A 535 -24.90 47.51 -1.19
N LEU A 536 -24.72 47.34 -2.49
CA LEU A 536 -24.18 46.12 -3.10
C LEU A 536 -22.68 46.06 -2.76
N GLY A 537 -22.28 45.06 -1.98
CA GLY A 537 -20.88 44.73 -1.71
C GLY A 537 -20.74 43.22 -1.46
N GLU A 538 -19.67 42.64 -1.97
CA GLU A 538 -19.30 41.23 -1.74
C GLU A 538 -19.08 40.95 -0.25
N VAL A 539 -19.47 39.74 0.18
CA VAL A 539 -19.26 39.24 1.53
C VAL A 539 -18.00 38.39 1.53
N SER A 540 -17.00 38.79 2.31
CA SER A 540 -15.83 37.95 2.62
C SER A 540 -15.96 37.41 4.05
N PRO A 541 -15.45 36.20 4.34
CA PRO A 541 -15.41 35.68 5.70
C PRO A 541 -14.52 36.56 6.59
N MET A 542 -14.95 36.83 7.83
CA MET A 542 -14.15 37.55 8.81
C MET A 542 -12.92 36.73 9.21
N SER A 543 -11.77 37.39 9.32
CA SER A 543 -10.55 36.79 9.85
C SER A 543 -10.62 36.64 11.37
N THR A 544 -9.94 35.62 11.92
CA THR A 544 -9.87 35.29 13.36
C THR A 544 -9.63 36.47 14.32
N PRO A 545 -8.82 37.51 13.98
CA PRO A 545 -8.62 38.67 14.86
C PRO A 545 -9.90 39.50 15.11
N ASP A 546 -10.87 39.46 14.20
CA ASP A 546 -12.13 40.22 14.33
C ASP A 546 -13.13 39.54 15.28
N TYR A 547 -12.99 38.23 15.51
CA TYR A 547 -13.84 37.47 16.41
C TYR A 547 -13.48 37.70 17.89
N GLU A 548 -12.17 37.81 18.18
CA GLU A 548 -11.66 38.10 19.53
C GLU A 548 -12.01 39.51 20.00
N ALA A 549 -11.96 40.50 19.09
CA ALA A 549 -12.38 41.87 19.36
C ALA A 549 -13.89 41.99 19.67
N LEU A 550 -14.72 41.13 19.10
CA LEU A 550 -16.16 41.09 19.35
C LEU A 550 -16.49 40.45 20.72
N ALA A 551 -15.76 39.38 21.08
CA ALA A 551 -15.91 38.68 22.37
C ALA A 551 -15.51 39.56 23.58
N GLU A 552 -14.45 40.36 23.46
CA GLU A 552 -14.08 41.36 24.50
C GLU A 552 -15.14 42.46 24.67
N SER A 553 -15.80 42.88 23.58
CA SER A 553 -16.86 43.90 23.63
C SER A 553 -18.13 43.43 24.37
N TRP A 554 -18.28 42.12 24.55
CA TRP A 554 -19.40 41.47 25.25
C TRP A 554 -19.04 40.90 26.62
N GLY A 555 -17.80 41.12 27.08
CA GLY A 555 -17.38 40.85 28.46
C GLY A 555 -17.12 39.38 28.80
N TYR A 556 -16.79 38.55 27.80
CA TYR A 556 -16.39 37.15 28.01
C TYR A 556 -14.86 36.99 28.00
N SER A 557 -14.34 36.14 28.88
CA SER A 557 -12.92 35.78 28.97
C SER A 557 -12.66 34.46 28.25
N PRO A 558 -11.57 34.31 27.47
CA PRO A 558 -11.23 33.06 26.76
C PRO A 558 -10.99 31.82 27.64
N ALA A 559 -11.05 31.92 28.97
CA ALA A 559 -10.75 30.85 29.91
C ALA A 559 -11.95 29.96 30.30
N ASP A 560 -13.15 30.22 29.78
CA ASP A 560 -14.37 29.50 30.16
C ASP A 560 -14.66 28.24 29.30
N PHE A 561 -13.72 27.82 28.44
CA PHE A 561 -13.89 26.71 27.50
C PHE A 561 -12.86 25.58 27.70
N GLU A 562 -12.74 25.03 28.92
CA GLU A 562 -12.11 23.71 29.09
C GLU A 562 -12.90 22.80 30.04
N ARG A 563 -13.12 21.56 29.56
CA ARG A 563 -13.67 20.34 30.20
C ARG A 563 -15.19 20.19 30.30
N ASP A 564 -15.73 19.27 29.49
CA ASP A 564 -16.33 18.02 29.97
C ASP A 564 -16.51 17.07 28.77
N ASP A 565 -15.95 15.86 28.80
CA ASP A 565 -16.45 14.72 28.02
C ASP A 565 -15.98 13.42 28.67
N SER A 566 -16.86 12.85 29.48
CA SER A 566 -16.83 11.46 29.89
C SER A 566 -18.19 10.86 29.54
N GLY A 567 -18.22 9.92 28.61
CA GLY A 567 -19.45 9.26 28.17
C GLY A 567 -19.17 8.05 27.29
N ASP A 568 -19.30 6.87 27.89
CA ASP A 568 -19.23 5.54 27.27
C ASP A 568 -20.06 5.41 25.98
N THR A 569 -19.45 4.83 24.94
CA THR A 569 -20.15 4.02 23.93
C THR A 569 -19.30 2.76 23.62
N PRO A 570 -19.92 1.57 23.48
CA PRO A 570 -19.21 0.33 23.17
C PRO A 570 -19.50 -0.15 21.74
N ASP A 571 -18.52 -0.03 20.86
CA ASP A 571 -18.41 -0.78 19.62
C ASP A 571 -16.95 -0.72 19.13
N GLY A 572 -16.36 -1.91 18.98
CA GLY A 572 -14.99 -2.09 18.55
C GLY A 572 -14.95 -2.55 17.11
N SER A 573 -14.13 -1.89 16.29
CA SER A 573 -13.42 -2.43 15.12
C SER A 573 -12.78 -1.25 14.37
N GLY A 574 -11.46 -1.27 14.20
CA GLY A 574 -10.70 -0.27 13.44
C GLY A 574 -9.46 0.20 14.19
N GLY A 575 -8.38 -0.58 14.12
CA GLY A 575 -7.07 -0.18 14.65
C GLY A 575 -6.47 0.92 13.78
N ASP A 576 -6.33 2.11 14.37
CA ASP A 576 -5.89 3.35 13.75
C ASP A 576 -4.38 3.54 14.05
N SER A 577 -3.53 3.69 13.02
CA SER A 577 -2.08 3.87 13.16
C SER A 577 -1.65 5.27 12.71
N GLY A 578 -1.35 6.12 13.70
CA GLY A 578 -0.92 7.49 13.53
C GLY A 578 0.45 7.63 12.88
N GLY A 579 0.61 8.72 12.12
CA GLY A 579 1.87 9.14 11.54
C GLY A 579 2.63 10.09 12.47
N ASP A 580 3.86 9.71 12.79
CA ASP A 580 4.99 10.65 12.88
C ASP A 580 6.28 9.82 12.73
N SER A 581 6.98 9.95 11.61
CA SER A 581 8.29 9.32 11.42
C SER A 581 9.27 10.40 11.00
N GLY A 582 10.24 10.63 11.89
CA GLY A 582 11.17 11.74 11.87
C GLY A 582 11.83 12.01 10.52
N GLY A 583 11.90 13.29 10.19
CA GLY A 583 12.87 13.79 9.25
C GLY A 583 14.27 13.63 9.84
N ASP A 584 15.04 12.70 9.30
CA ASP A 584 16.48 12.62 9.54
C ASP A 584 17.13 13.88 8.92
N SER A 585 17.38 14.87 9.76
CA SER A 585 18.27 15.98 9.46
C SER A 585 19.71 15.45 9.47
N ASP A 586 20.32 15.36 8.29
CA ASP A 586 21.74 15.11 8.10
C ASP A 586 22.55 16.23 8.78
N GLY A 587 23.02 15.95 10.01
CA GLY A 587 23.93 16.80 10.75
C GLY A 587 25.37 16.49 10.37
N ASP A 588 25.92 17.27 9.44
CA ASP A 588 27.36 17.39 9.20
C ASP A 588 28.06 17.91 10.47
N GLU A 589 28.65 17.01 11.27
CA GLU A 589 29.59 17.40 12.31
C GLU A 589 30.96 17.65 11.71
N ARG A 590 31.31 18.95 11.66
CA ARG A 590 32.65 19.43 11.41
C ARG A 590 33.59 19.04 12.55
N ASP A 591 34.74 18.50 12.15
CA ASP A 591 35.94 18.35 12.97
C ASP A 591 36.25 19.64 13.76
N GLY A 592 36.37 19.49 15.08
CA GLY A 592 36.79 20.54 16.00
C GLY A 592 37.59 19.97 17.15
N ASP A 593 38.92 20.00 17.00
CA ASP A 593 39.91 19.75 18.05
C ASP A 593 39.59 20.53 19.34
N GLY A 594 39.69 19.86 20.50
CA GLY A 594 39.54 20.50 21.79
C GLY A 594 39.94 19.63 22.98
N ASP A 595 41.23 19.66 23.33
CA ASP A 595 41.78 19.15 24.59
C ASP A 595 40.99 19.65 25.82
N GLY A 596 40.68 18.75 26.75
CA GLY A 596 39.93 19.10 27.96
C GLY A 596 39.94 18.04 29.05
N ASP A 597 41.09 17.93 29.71
CA ASP A 597 41.36 17.21 30.97
C ASP A 597 40.32 17.51 32.07
N ALA A 598 39.64 16.49 32.60
CA ALA A 598 39.00 16.50 33.92
C ALA A 598 38.70 15.07 34.41
N GLY A 599 39.47 14.63 35.41
CA GLY A 599 39.22 13.39 36.13
C GLY A 599 37.95 13.43 36.99
N GLY A 600 37.30 12.27 37.08
CA GLY A 600 36.21 11.97 38.00
C GLY A 600 36.38 10.56 38.53
N GLU A 601 36.47 10.43 39.84
CA GLU A 601 36.68 9.20 40.60
C GLU A 601 35.45 8.28 40.48
N GLU A 602 35.64 7.04 39.99
CA GLU A 602 34.60 6.01 40.00
C GLU A 602 34.54 5.32 41.38
N GLU A 603 33.38 5.42 42.00
CA GLU A 603 33.02 4.81 43.27
C GLU A 603 32.55 3.36 43.00
N GLU A 604 33.39 2.38 43.38
CA GLU A 604 33.07 0.95 43.34
C GLU A 604 31.86 0.65 44.24
N THR A 605 30.77 0.13 43.66
CA THR A 605 29.65 -0.44 44.40
C THR A 605 29.72 -1.98 44.34
N GLU A 606 29.92 -2.59 45.52
CA GLU A 606 29.92 -4.04 45.70
C GLU A 606 28.54 -4.67 45.43
N PRO A 607 28.46 -5.87 44.82
CA PRO A 607 27.21 -6.60 44.68
C PRO A 607 26.80 -7.29 45.99
N PRO A 608 25.51 -7.37 46.33
CA PRO A 608 25.06 -8.05 47.53
C PRO A 608 25.20 -9.58 47.40
N ALA A 609 25.68 -10.19 48.48
CA ALA A 609 25.82 -11.63 48.64
C ALA A 609 24.48 -12.36 48.51
N GLY A 610 24.37 -13.27 47.54
CA GLY A 610 23.23 -14.18 47.38
C GLY A 610 23.36 -15.40 48.29
N ASP A 611 22.37 -15.57 49.16
CA ASP A 611 22.16 -16.77 49.99
C ASP A 611 21.79 -17.97 49.11
N GLY A 612 22.48 -19.09 49.35
CA GLY A 612 22.22 -20.37 48.71
C GLY A 612 20.92 -21.02 49.20
N ALA A 613 20.03 -21.32 48.26
CA ALA A 613 18.93 -22.25 48.44
C ALA A 613 19.11 -23.43 47.48
N ASP A 614 19.56 -24.55 48.04
CA ASP A 614 19.59 -25.87 47.43
C ASP A 614 18.15 -26.41 47.36
N ASP A 615 17.39 -25.99 46.35
CA ASP A 615 16.05 -26.51 46.06
C ASP A 615 16.13 -27.52 44.90
N THR A 616 16.59 -28.72 45.24
CA THR A 616 16.47 -29.89 44.36
C THR A 616 15.01 -30.33 44.30
N THR A 617 14.25 -29.67 43.43
CA THR A 617 12.87 -30.01 43.11
C THR A 617 12.79 -31.46 42.59
N GLY A 618 12.33 -32.37 43.45
CA GLY A 618 12.14 -33.77 43.11
C GLY A 618 11.02 -33.94 42.08
N VAL A 619 11.38 -34.06 40.80
CA VAL A 619 10.45 -34.51 39.76
C VAL A 619 10.03 -35.94 40.11
N SER A 620 8.73 -36.17 40.30
CA SER A 620 8.24 -37.51 40.64
C SER A 620 8.52 -38.48 39.48
N PRO A 621 8.87 -39.76 39.77
CA PRO A 621 9.06 -40.77 38.72
C PRO A 621 7.87 -40.92 37.78
N GLU A 622 6.65 -40.66 38.26
CA GLU A 622 5.43 -40.65 37.45
C GLU A 622 5.43 -39.54 36.39
N ARG A 623 5.96 -38.35 36.72
CA ARG A 623 6.07 -37.23 35.78
C ARG A 623 7.16 -37.49 34.73
N VAL A 624 8.25 -38.14 35.11
CA VAL A 624 9.28 -38.59 34.15
C VAL A 624 8.70 -39.63 33.18
N ALA A 625 8.00 -40.64 33.68
CA ALA A 625 7.39 -41.67 32.83
C ALA A 625 6.31 -41.10 31.87
N ALA A 626 5.53 -40.11 32.32
CA ALA A 626 4.57 -39.42 31.46
C ALA A 626 5.25 -38.57 30.36
N LEU A 627 6.39 -37.96 30.68
CA LEU A 627 7.18 -37.21 29.70
C LEU A 627 7.79 -38.16 28.66
N GLU A 628 8.36 -39.28 29.10
CA GLU A 628 8.93 -40.30 28.21
C GLU A 628 7.89 -40.88 27.25
N ALA A 629 6.67 -41.14 27.72
CA ALA A 629 5.57 -41.60 26.87
C ALA A 629 5.16 -40.54 25.83
N THR A 630 5.10 -39.26 26.22
CA THR A 630 4.82 -38.15 25.31
C THR A 630 5.91 -38.00 24.25
N VAL A 631 7.19 -38.08 24.64
CA VAL A 631 8.32 -38.02 23.71
C VAL A 631 8.27 -39.18 22.71
N GLN A 632 7.90 -40.39 23.18
CA GLN A 632 7.79 -41.55 22.31
C GLN A 632 6.64 -41.44 21.30
N ASP A 633 5.48 -40.89 21.71
CA ASP A 633 4.36 -40.60 20.80
C ASP A 633 4.73 -39.55 19.75
N LEU A 634 5.37 -38.45 20.17
CA LEU A 634 5.84 -37.40 19.26
C LEU A 634 6.86 -37.94 18.26
N THR A 635 7.80 -38.78 18.72
CA THR A 635 8.79 -39.42 17.83
C THR A 635 8.10 -40.28 16.77
N ALA A 636 7.11 -41.09 17.15
CA ALA A 636 6.37 -41.93 16.21
C ALA A 636 5.57 -41.11 15.18
N ARG A 637 5.04 -39.94 15.57
CA ARG A 637 4.35 -39.02 14.67
C ARG A 637 5.31 -38.35 13.67
N VAL A 638 6.50 -37.95 14.14
CA VAL A 638 7.55 -37.39 13.28
C VAL A 638 8.02 -38.42 12.25
N ASP A 639 8.25 -39.68 12.68
CA ASP A 639 8.64 -40.75 11.77
C ASP A 639 7.57 -41.00 10.69
N ALA A 640 6.29 -41.04 11.08
CA ALA A 640 5.18 -41.21 10.13
C ALA A 640 5.06 -40.04 9.13
N GLN A 641 5.29 -38.80 9.59
CA GLN A 641 5.32 -37.62 8.71
C GLN A 641 6.53 -37.66 7.76
N SER A 642 7.68 -38.12 8.22
CA SER A 642 8.89 -38.28 7.38
C SER A 642 8.69 -39.32 6.27
N GLU A 643 8.04 -40.45 6.59
CA GLU A 643 7.65 -41.46 5.59
C GLU A 643 6.66 -40.90 4.57
N ALA A 644 5.63 -40.16 5.02
CA ALA A 644 4.65 -39.54 4.14
C ALA A 644 5.29 -38.50 3.20
N LEU A 645 6.22 -37.68 3.71
CA LEU A 645 6.96 -36.70 2.91
C LEU A 645 7.83 -37.39 1.85
N THR A 646 8.48 -38.50 2.21
CA THR A 646 9.29 -39.28 1.26
C THR A 646 8.43 -39.87 0.14
N ALA A 647 7.23 -40.38 0.47
CA ALA A 647 6.27 -40.86 -0.52
C ALA A 647 5.77 -39.75 -1.45
N ALA A 648 5.48 -38.57 -0.91
CA ALA A 648 5.08 -37.40 -1.70
C ALA A 648 6.18 -36.93 -2.66
N LYS A 649 7.44 -36.87 -2.21
CA LYS A 649 8.59 -36.55 -3.07
C LYS A 649 8.76 -37.55 -4.21
N THR A 650 8.53 -38.83 -3.94
CA THR A 650 8.57 -39.88 -4.97
C THR A 650 7.47 -39.67 -6.00
N ALA A 651 6.22 -39.46 -5.56
CA ALA A 651 5.08 -39.21 -6.45
C ALA A 651 5.26 -37.96 -7.32
N ARG A 652 5.81 -36.87 -6.75
CA ARG A 652 6.15 -35.66 -7.51
C ARG A 652 7.21 -35.93 -8.58
N SER A 653 8.23 -36.72 -8.28
CA SER A 653 9.24 -37.09 -9.27
C SER A 653 8.68 -37.95 -10.41
N GLU A 654 7.69 -38.81 -10.13
CA GLU A 654 6.99 -39.59 -11.18
C GLU A 654 6.15 -38.67 -12.07
N LEU A 655 5.40 -37.73 -11.49
CA LEU A 655 4.62 -36.74 -12.25
C LEU A 655 5.49 -35.83 -13.12
N GLN A 656 6.66 -35.41 -12.62
CA GLN A 656 7.60 -34.62 -13.42
C GLN A 656 8.10 -35.42 -14.63
N ALA A 657 8.44 -36.69 -14.44
CA ALA A 657 8.86 -37.54 -15.56
C ALA A 657 7.75 -37.75 -16.62
N ASP A 658 6.49 -37.86 -16.17
CA ASP A 658 5.33 -37.92 -17.07
C ASP A 658 5.11 -36.60 -17.84
N LEU A 659 5.35 -35.45 -17.19
CA LEU A 659 5.28 -34.13 -17.82
C LEU A 659 6.39 -33.97 -18.88
N ASP A 660 7.63 -34.31 -18.53
CA ASP A 660 8.77 -34.25 -19.47
C ASP A 660 8.53 -35.16 -20.70
N GLU A 661 7.92 -36.35 -20.51
CA GLU A 661 7.53 -37.22 -21.65
C GLU A 661 6.42 -36.57 -22.50
N ALA A 662 5.46 -35.90 -21.87
CA ALA A 662 4.37 -35.23 -22.57
C ALA A 662 4.86 -34.04 -23.40
N GLU A 663 5.79 -33.24 -22.87
CA GLU A 663 6.43 -32.12 -23.56
C GLU A 663 7.26 -32.62 -24.75
N ALA A 664 8.09 -33.65 -24.56
CA ALA A 664 8.85 -34.25 -25.66
C ALA A 664 7.95 -34.78 -26.79
N ARG A 665 6.77 -35.32 -26.46
CA ARG A 665 5.77 -35.73 -27.46
C ARG A 665 5.13 -34.55 -28.18
N LEU A 666 4.95 -33.42 -27.49
CA LEU A 666 4.40 -32.21 -28.09
C LEU A 666 5.39 -31.64 -29.12
N ASP A 667 6.67 -31.57 -28.75
CA ASP A 667 7.76 -31.16 -29.64
C ASP A 667 7.85 -32.05 -30.89
N ASP A 668 7.73 -33.37 -30.74
CA ASP A 668 7.70 -34.30 -31.86
C ASP A 668 6.50 -34.03 -32.80
N ILE A 669 5.32 -33.71 -32.26
CA ILE A 669 4.11 -33.40 -33.05
C ILE A 669 4.30 -32.09 -33.83
N GLU A 670 4.92 -31.09 -33.22
CA GLU A 670 5.22 -29.80 -33.85
C GLU A 670 6.29 -29.93 -34.93
N ALA A 671 7.38 -30.64 -34.63
CA ALA A 671 8.49 -30.89 -35.56
C ALA A 671 8.05 -31.69 -36.78
N ASP A 672 7.13 -32.65 -36.61
CA ASP A 672 6.58 -33.40 -37.74
C ASP A 672 5.66 -32.55 -38.63
N GLY A 673 5.38 -31.29 -38.27
CA GLY A 673 4.55 -30.38 -39.07
C GLY A 673 3.18 -30.97 -39.40
N TRP A 674 2.72 -31.94 -38.59
CA TRP A 674 1.50 -32.70 -38.83
C TRP A 674 0.29 -31.78 -38.83
N LEU A 675 0.26 -30.82 -37.90
CA LEU A 675 -0.78 -29.79 -37.81
C LEU A 675 -0.80 -28.93 -39.09
N ARG A 676 0.37 -28.48 -39.54
CA ARG A 676 0.53 -27.70 -40.78
C ARG A 676 0.05 -28.47 -42.00
N ARG A 677 0.41 -29.76 -42.12
CA ARG A 677 -0.02 -30.63 -43.23
C ARG A 677 -1.53 -30.88 -43.21
N ARG A 678 -2.13 -31.04 -42.03
CA ARG A 678 -3.57 -31.32 -41.89
C ARG A 678 -4.43 -30.08 -42.08
N LEU A 679 -4.00 -28.92 -41.61
CA LEU A 679 -4.64 -27.64 -41.89
C LEU A 679 -4.55 -27.29 -43.38
N THR A 680 -3.40 -27.52 -44.02
CA THR A 680 -3.26 -27.31 -45.47
C THR A 680 -4.19 -28.23 -46.28
N ALA A 681 -4.46 -29.45 -45.82
CA ALA A 681 -5.38 -30.38 -46.49
C ALA A 681 -6.87 -30.11 -46.21
N LEU A 682 -7.19 -29.38 -45.13
CA LEU A 682 -8.58 -29.00 -44.80
C LEU A 682 -8.98 -27.67 -45.46
N PHE A 683 -8.03 -26.78 -45.72
CA PHE A 683 -8.28 -25.41 -46.19
C PHE A 683 -7.69 -25.09 -47.58
N GLY A 684 -7.05 -26.04 -48.25
CA GLY A 684 -6.57 -25.95 -49.64
C GLY A 684 -7.25 -26.99 -50.52
#